data_AF-A0AA96WYE9-F1
#
_entry.id   AF-A0AA96WYE9-F1
#
_cell.length_a   1.000
_cell.length_b   1.000
_cell.length_c   1.000
_cell.angle_alpha   90.00
_cell.angle_beta   90.00
_cell.angle_gamma   90.00
#
_symmetry.space_group_name_H-M   'P 1'
#
loop_
_entity.id
_entity.type
_entity.pdbx_description
1 polymer ?
#
loop_
_entity_poly.entity_id
_entity_poly.type
_entity_poly.pdbx_seq_one_letter_code
_entity_poly.pdbx_strand_id
1 'polypeptide(L)'
;MAVRSYAAPPTPWSQTLAEPKIDESAQVHSFSNLIGDVRIGANVLIAPGTSIRADEGNPFFIGQNSKVQDGVVIHGLEQGRVVGDDGNSYSVWIGNNTSITHMALIHGPAYVGDGCFIGFRSTVFNARIGEGCIVMMHALIQDVEIPAGKLVPSGAVITTQQQADRLPEVSERDRAFATYMVGVNSALNVPSARNAAVPSRDAANQSTADVKASSSATENGSTMSGEVINHVRQLLAQGYRIGSEHADKRQFQTSSWKSCAPIQATNESGVLAALQACLAEHSGEYVRLIGIDTKNKRRVLEAIIQRPGDKPVSLGGGSSYAAAPSYSNSSYSSQPASNGNGYSAGGLDSAVLAQIRQILSRGGRIGTEHADKRQFQTSSWKSCAPIQSTQESAVVSELQRCLAEHSGEYVRLIGIDTQNKRRMLETIIQRPDGKPVAQPTSHVAAPASAPSGGSGGSTSGDVADQINQLLAQGAVIGLEFADERRFKYGSWNSAPPIQAGSASQAMASLNAFLNEHSHDYVRLVGVDPRQKKRIAEVVIHRPGKAHASNGNGYSGSAASEPPMYNAPSSYKSEPPLYTPSSNGNGRLSSDTVDQIRQFVRQGYKIGVEFADQRRYKTSSWQTATSIQTSRDAEAILEVEAAIANYSGLYVRLIGIDPKAKRRVAELVIQQPGK
;
A
#
# COMPACT_ATOMS: atom_id res chain seq x y z
N MET A 1 11.90 26.65 26.37
CA MET A 1 11.36 26.21 25.07
C MET A 1 10.98 27.46 24.29
N ALA A 2 11.61 27.74 23.15
CA ALA A 2 11.19 28.83 22.28
C ALA A 2 10.28 28.24 21.20
N VAL A 3 8.98 28.54 21.26
CA VAL A 3 8.01 28.12 20.26
C VAL A 3 8.23 28.96 19.00
N ARG A 4 8.39 28.33 17.84
CA ARG A 4 8.30 29.02 16.55
C ARG A 4 6.83 29.22 16.22
N SER A 5 6.25 30.26 16.82
CA SER A 5 4.89 30.74 16.53
C SER A 5 5.00 31.84 15.48
N TYR A 6 4.25 31.72 14.38
CA TYR A 6 4.16 32.76 13.37
C TYR A 6 2.71 33.21 13.20
N ALA A 7 2.50 34.51 13.01
CA ALA A 7 1.23 35.01 12.54
C ALA A 7 0.87 34.40 11.18
N ALA A 8 -0.43 34.26 10.88
CA ALA A 8 -0.85 33.97 9.51
C ALA A 8 -0.30 35.04 8.55
N PRO A 9 0.25 34.65 7.38
CA PRO A 9 0.64 35.62 6.38
C PRO A 9 -0.60 36.35 5.84
N PRO A 10 -0.46 37.62 5.39
CA PRO A 10 -1.55 38.31 4.74
C PRO A 10 -1.89 37.61 3.41
N THR A 11 -3.18 37.32 3.20
CA THR A 11 -3.71 36.66 1.99
C THR A 11 -4.93 37.42 1.46
N PRO A 12 -5.36 37.18 0.20
CA PRO A 12 -6.58 37.81 -0.34
C PRO A 12 -7.85 37.53 0.48
N TRP A 13 -7.92 36.38 1.17
CA TRP A 13 -9.05 35.95 1.99
C TRP A 13 -8.90 36.22 3.49
N SER A 14 -7.69 36.56 3.97
CA SER A 14 -7.45 36.92 5.37
C SER A 14 -6.36 37.99 5.49
N GLN A 15 -6.74 39.18 5.95
CA GLN A 15 -5.80 40.25 6.31
C GLN A 15 -5.51 40.32 7.81
N THR A 16 -6.23 39.54 8.61
CA THR A 16 -5.98 39.41 10.03
C THR A 16 -4.74 38.53 10.23
N LEU A 17 -3.63 39.16 10.62
CA LEU A 17 -2.37 38.52 11.02
C LEU A 17 -2.54 37.75 12.35
N ALA A 18 -3.52 36.86 12.41
CA ALA A 18 -3.88 36.14 13.62
C ALA A 18 -2.72 35.23 14.05
N GLU A 19 -2.44 35.23 15.35
CA GLU A 19 -1.43 34.40 15.98
C GLU A 19 -2.06 33.25 16.77
N PRO A 20 -1.34 32.13 16.95
CA PRO A 20 -1.76 31.04 17.81
C PRO A 20 -2.09 31.50 19.23
N LYS A 21 -3.23 31.06 19.76
CA LYS A 21 -3.66 31.26 21.15
C LYS A 21 -3.40 29.97 21.92
N ILE A 22 -2.37 29.97 22.76
CA ILE A 22 -1.87 28.78 23.46
C ILE A 22 -2.10 28.96 24.95
N ASP A 23 -2.82 28.03 25.58
CA ASP A 23 -2.97 27.98 27.03
C ASP A 23 -1.62 27.84 27.75
N GLU A 24 -1.46 28.47 28.91
CA GLU A 24 -0.19 28.49 29.66
C GLU A 24 0.29 27.09 30.08
N SER A 25 -0.63 26.15 30.27
CA SER A 25 -0.31 24.77 30.66
C SER A 25 0.04 23.86 29.47
N ALA A 26 -0.20 24.32 28.24
CA ALA A 26 0.10 23.55 27.04
C ALA A 26 1.62 23.48 26.79
N GLN A 27 2.09 22.31 26.35
CA GLN A 27 3.49 22.06 26.05
C GLN A 27 3.67 21.93 24.54
N VAL A 28 4.36 22.91 23.95
CA VAL A 28 4.64 22.95 22.52
C VAL A 28 6.13 22.80 22.29
N HIS A 29 6.53 21.70 21.64
CA HIS A 29 7.93 21.43 21.38
C HIS A 29 8.54 22.45 20.41
N SER A 30 9.78 22.90 20.63
CA SER A 30 10.40 23.97 19.81
C SER A 30 10.61 23.61 18.33
N PHE A 31 10.47 22.34 17.95
CA PHE A 31 10.55 21.85 16.56
C PHE A 31 9.17 21.66 15.90
N SER A 32 8.09 22.13 16.51
CA SER A 32 6.79 22.27 15.86
C SER A 32 6.67 23.59 15.11
N ASN A 33 5.91 23.62 14.02
CA ASN A 33 5.58 24.83 13.29
C ASN A 33 4.09 25.16 13.46
N LEU A 34 3.78 26.29 14.11
CA LEU A 34 2.41 26.75 14.37
C LEU A 34 2.19 28.10 13.67
N ILE A 35 1.16 28.19 12.82
CA ILE A 35 0.85 29.38 12.02
C ILE A 35 -0.65 29.68 12.06
N GLY A 36 -1.04 30.93 12.28
CA GLY A 36 -2.42 31.43 12.13
C GLY A 36 -3.33 31.33 13.37
N ASP A 37 -4.65 31.49 13.20
CA ASP A 37 -5.64 31.37 14.29
C ASP A 37 -5.81 29.90 14.71
N VAL A 38 -4.86 29.43 15.51
CA VAL A 38 -4.82 28.10 16.12
C VAL A 38 -5.04 28.25 17.61
N ARG A 39 -6.12 27.66 18.13
CA ARG A 39 -6.53 27.76 19.54
C ARG A 39 -6.21 26.44 20.24
N ILE A 40 -5.28 26.47 21.18
CA ILE A 40 -4.76 25.31 21.90
C ILE A 40 -5.19 25.40 23.36
N GLY A 41 -5.98 24.42 23.81
CA GLY A 41 -6.49 24.32 25.17
C GLY A 41 -5.47 23.84 26.20
N ALA A 42 -5.93 23.76 27.46
CA ALA A 42 -5.10 23.40 28.60
C ALA A 42 -4.50 21.98 28.50
N ASN A 43 -3.28 21.81 29.02
CA ASN A 43 -2.52 20.55 29.08
C ASN A 43 -2.35 19.83 27.73
N VAL A 44 -2.49 20.54 26.61
CA VAL A 44 -2.24 19.97 25.28
C VAL A 44 -0.74 19.73 25.10
N LEU A 45 -0.39 18.60 24.50
CA LEU A 45 0.99 18.28 24.13
C LEU A 45 1.14 18.32 22.61
N ILE A 46 2.03 19.17 22.09
CA ILE A 46 2.43 19.21 20.69
C ILE A 46 3.89 18.78 20.56
N ALA A 47 4.09 17.63 19.92
CA ALA A 47 5.37 16.94 19.81
C ALA A 47 6.24 17.48 18.64
N PRO A 48 7.55 17.15 18.56
CA PRO A 48 8.43 17.61 17.49
C PRO A 48 7.99 17.25 16.06
N GLY A 49 8.41 18.06 15.09
CA GLY A 49 8.17 17.79 13.67
C GLY A 49 6.71 17.95 13.22
N THR A 50 5.84 18.45 14.09
CA THR A 50 4.44 18.76 13.78
C THR A 50 4.33 20.06 12.98
N SER A 51 3.34 20.13 12.09
CA SER A 51 3.01 21.33 11.32
C SER A 51 1.52 21.62 11.41
N ILE A 52 1.15 22.71 12.08
CA ILE A 52 -0.24 23.13 12.31
C ILE A 52 -0.39 24.52 11.68
N ARG A 53 -1.09 24.61 10.56
CA ARG A 53 -1.13 25.81 9.72
C ARG A 53 -2.57 26.22 9.40
N ALA A 54 -3.05 27.27 10.05
CA ALA A 54 -4.34 27.90 9.80
C ALA A 54 -4.19 29.16 8.94
N ASP A 55 -3.46 29.03 7.82
CA ASP A 55 -3.17 30.12 6.86
C ASP A 55 -4.17 30.20 5.71
N GLU A 56 -4.79 29.07 5.34
CA GLU A 56 -5.91 28.98 4.39
C GLU A 56 -7.24 28.84 5.15
N GLY A 57 -7.65 27.61 5.45
CA GLY A 57 -8.78 27.33 6.33
C GLY A 57 -8.46 27.74 7.77
N ASN A 58 -9.34 28.54 8.37
CA ASN A 58 -9.20 29.01 9.76
C ASN A 58 -10.59 29.30 10.37
N PRO A 59 -10.73 29.33 11.70
CA PRO A 59 -9.75 28.96 12.73
C PRO A 59 -9.61 27.44 12.93
N PHE A 60 -8.56 27.01 13.64
CA PHE A 60 -8.40 25.65 14.18
C PHE A 60 -8.55 25.62 15.70
N PHE A 61 -9.14 24.55 16.24
CA PHE A 61 -9.28 24.32 17.67
C PHE A 61 -8.73 22.95 18.09
N ILE A 62 -7.98 22.92 19.19
CA ILE A 62 -7.44 21.72 19.83
C ILE A 62 -7.82 21.75 21.31
N GLY A 63 -8.74 20.87 21.71
CA GLY A 63 -9.30 20.79 23.05
C GLY A 63 -8.32 20.33 24.11
N GLN A 64 -8.71 20.50 25.37
CA GLN A 64 -7.83 20.25 26.53
C GLN A 64 -7.40 18.78 26.65
N ASN A 65 -6.23 18.55 27.24
CA ASN A 65 -5.61 17.23 27.45
C ASN A 65 -5.37 16.42 26.16
N SER A 66 -5.57 17.01 24.98
CA SER A 66 -5.33 16.36 23.70
C SER A 66 -3.84 16.32 23.36
N LYS A 67 -3.46 15.38 22.51
CA LYS A 67 -2.06 15.14 22.15
C LYS A 67 -1.90 15.14 20.64
N VAL A 68 -0.93 15.89 20.14
CA VAL A 68 -0.54 15.95 18.73
C VAL A 68 0.89 15.44 18.62
N GLN A 69 1.06 14.21 18.15
CA GLN A 69 2.33 13.49 18.16
C GLN A 69 3.22 13.78 16.95
N ASP A 70 4.43 13.21 16.94
CA ASP A 70 5.47 13.57 15.99
C ASP A 70 5.05 13.46 14.53
N GLY A 71 5.40 14.48 13.74
CA GLY A 71 5.15 14.50 12.30
C GLY A 71 3.68 14.67 11.90
N VAL A 72 2.77 14.92 12.84
CA VAL A 72 1.37 15.22 12.50
C VAL A 72 1.28 16.52 11.71
N VAL A 73 0.43 16.51 10.68
CA VAL A 73 0.09 17.70 9.89
C VAL A 73 -1.37 18.05 10.09
N ILE A 74 -1.64 19.31 10.39
CA ILE A 74 -2.98 19.88 10.48
C ILE A 74 -3.05 21.07 9.52
N HIS A 75 -3.95 20.99 8.54
CA HIS A 75 -4.18 22.03 7.54
C HIS A 75 -5.67 22.08 7.19
N GLY A 76 -6.10 23.00 6.34
CA GLY A 76 -7.51 23.15 6.02
C GLY A 76 -7.73 23.94 4.74
N LEU A 77 -8.74 23.53 3.97
CA LEU A 77 -9.15 24.26 2.78
C LEU A 77 -9.72 25.64 3.15
N GLU A 78 -9.49 26.62 2.28
CA GLU A 78 -10.02 27.99 2.41
C GLU A 78 -11.55 27.98 2.65
N GLN A 79 -12.26 27.13 1.92
CA GLN A 79 -13.71 26.96 1.99
C GLN A 79 -14.10 25.66 2.70
N GLY A 80 -15.30 25.66 3.32
CA GLY A 80 -15.79 24.55 4.13
C GLY A 80 -15.46 24.74 5.61
N ARG A 81 -16.46 24.59 6.47
CA ARG A 81 -16.34 24.71 7.92
C ARG A 81 -17.17 23.64 8.61
N VAL A 82 -16.76 23.27 9.81
CA VAL A 82 -17.53 22.48 10.77
C VAL A 82 -17.98 23.38 11.91
N VAL A 83 -19.08 23.00 12.57
CA VAL A 83 -19.51 23.66 13.81
C VAL A 83 -18.84 22.95 14.99
N GLY A 84 -18.09 23.71 15.78
CA GLY A 84 -17.49 23.27 17.03
C GLY A 84 -18.53 23.16 18.15
N ASP A 85 -18.15 22.54 19.26
CA ASP A 85 -19.08 22.33 20.39
C ASP A 85 -19.42 23.64 21.13
N ASP A 86 -18.64 24.69 20.90
CA ASP A 86 -18.92 26.07 21.34
C ASP A 86 -19.90 26.82 20.42
N GLY A 87 -20.41 26.16 19.37
CA GLY A 87 -21.33 26.72 18.38
C GLY A 87 -20.66 27.59 17.30
N ASN A 88 -19.33 27.79 17.34
CA ASN A 88 -18.62 28.58 16.36
C ASN A 88 -18.17 27.76 15.15
N SER A 89 -17.85 28.44 14.05
CA SER A 89 -17.35 27.81 12.82
C SER A 89 -15.84 27.63 12.84
N TYR A 90 -15.37 26.43 12.49
CA TYR A 90 -13.96 26.04 12.43
C TYR A 90 -13.62 25.37 11.11
N SER A 91 -12.38 25.49 10.65
CA SER A 91 -11.88 24.63 9.57
C SER A 91 -11.46 23.27 10.12
N VAL A 92 -10.85 23.23 11.30
CA VAL A 92 -10.53 22.00 12.03
C VAL A 92 -10.97 22.13 13.49
N TRP A 93 -11.77 21.17 13.96
CA TRP A 93 -12.11 21.00 15.37
C TRP A 93 -11.57 19.67 15.87
N ILE A 94 -10.72 19.70 16.89
CA ILE A 94 -10.27 18.52 17.63
C ILE A 94 -10.72 18.70 19.07
N GLY A 95 -11.56 17.78 19.55
CA GLY A 95 -12.13 17.78 20.90
C GLY A 95 -11.12 17.52 22.01
N ASN A 96 -11.63 17.38 23.22
CA ASN A 96 -10.88 17.16 24.45
C ASN A 96 -10.44 15.70 24.58
N ASN A 97 -9.32 15.47 25.27
CA ASN A 97 -8.79 14.13 25.57
C ASN A 97 -8.56 13.28 24.31
N THR A 98 -8.32 13.92 23.16
CA THR A 98 -8.17 13.27 21.87
C THR A 98 -6.70 13.10 21.52
N SER A 99 -6.34 11.95 20.97
CA SER A 99 -4.96 11.62 20.61
C SER A 99 -4.80 11.53 19.10
N ILE A 100 -4.09 12.51 18.53
CA ILE A 100 -3.68 12.53 17.12
C ILE A 100 -2.25 11.99 17.06
N THR A 101 -2.11 10.75 16.61
CA THR A 101 -0.85 10.00 16.76
C THR A 101 0.09 10.16 15.56
N HIS A 102 1.32 9.63 15.70
CA HIS A 102 2.43 9.89 14.77
C HIS A 102 2.05 9.85 13.28
N MET A 103 2.46 10.89 12.55
CA MET A 103 2.29 11.05 11.11
C MET A 103 0.82 11.08 10.62
N ALA A 104 -0.17 11.27 11.51
CA ALA A 104 -1.54 11.48 11.08
C ALA A 104 -1.72 12.80 10.33
N LEU A 105 -2.69 12.84 9.42
CA LEU A 105 -3.10 14.04 8.69
C LEU A 105 -4.55 14.38 9.07
N ILE A 106 -4.76 15.57 9.63
CA ILE A 106 -6.09 16.13 9.85
C ILE A 106 -6.25 17.31 8.90
N HIS A 107 -7.19 17.23 7.97
CA HIS A 107 -7.39 18.25 6.96
C HIS A 107 -8.82 18.80 6.96
N GLY A 108 -8.95 20.10 7.20
CA GLY A 108 -10.24 20.80 7.21
C GLY A 108 -10.96 20.81 5.86
N PRO A 109 -12.31 20.79 5.82
CA PRO A 109 -13.22 20.83 6.97
C PRO A 109 -13.26 19.50 7.74
N ALA A 110 -12.91 19.51 9.02
CA ALA A 110 -12.80 18.28 9.81
C ALA A 110 -13.23 18.51 11.25
N TYR A 111 -14.04 17.59 11.78
CA TYR A 111 -14.41 17.54 13.19
C TYR A 111 -13.97 16.19 13.76
N VAL A 112 -13.23 16.21 14.86
CA VAL A 112 -12.86 15.02 15.64
C VAL A 112 -13.35 15.24 17.07
N GLY A 113 -14.30 14.45 17.52
CA GLY A 113 -14.93 14.59 18.83
C GLY A 113 -14.01 14.24 20.01
N ASP A 114 -14.55 14.38 21.20
CA ASP A 114 -13.85 14.11 22.46
C ASP A 114 -13.43 12.64 22.59
N GLY A 115 -12.29 12.39 23.26
CA GLY A 115 -11.84 11.04 23.60
C GLY A 115 -11.49 10.15 22.40
N CYS A 116 -11.26 10.74 21.22
CA CYS A 116 -10.93 9.98 20.02
C CYS A 116 -9.47 9.55 20.01
N PHE A 117 -9.20 8.40 19.39
CA PHE A 117 -7.85 7.96 19.05
C PHE A 117 -7.69 7.93 17.54
N ILE A 118 -6.82 8.77 16.98
CA ILE A 118 -6.48 8.77 15.55
C ILE A 118 -5.11 8.13 15.36
N GLY A 119 -5.13 6.87 14.91
CA GLY A 119 -3.97 5.98 14.82
C GLY A 119 -2.93 6.39 13.77
N PHE A 120 -1.75 5.77 13.87
CA PHE A 120 -0.55 6.18 13.11
C PHE A 120 -0.81 6.28 11.61
N ARG A 121 -0.32 7.36 10.99
CA ARG A 121 -0.42 7.59 9.54
C ARG A 121 -1.85 7.50 9.00
N SER A 122 -2.85 7.80 9.83
CA SER A 122 -4.24 7.86 9.38
C SER A 122 -4.59 9.28 8.93
N THR A 123 -5.56 9.37 8.02
CA THR A 123 -6.01 10.63 7.43
C THR A 123 -7.49 10.84 7.72
N VAL A 124 -7.83 12.05 8.16
CA VAL A 124 -9.21 12.55 8.27
C VAL A 124 -9.33 13.80 7.41
N PHE A 125 -10.18 13.77 6.39
CA PHE A 125 -10.38 14.90 5.48
C PHE A 125 -11.86 15.04 5.07
N ASN A 126 -12.41 16.27 5.12
CA ASN A 126 -13.82 16.52 4.79
C ASN A 126 -14.77 15.56 5.53
N ALA A 127 -14.56 15.39 6.83
CA ALA A 127 -15.20 14.33 7.61
C ALA A 127 -15.47 14.74 9.07
N ARG A 128 -16.49 14.13 9.66
CA ARG A 128 -16.82 14.25 11.09
C ARG A 128 -16.62 12.90 11.77
N ILE A 129 -15.85 12.87 12.85
CA ILE A 129 -15.62 11.70 13.69
C ILE A 129 -16.29 11.96 15.04
N GLY A 130 -17.30 11.17 15.38
CA GLY A 130 -18.01 11.27 16.65
C GLY A 130 -17.12 10.94 17.84
N GLU A 131 -17.54 11.36 19.04
CA GLU A 131 -16.79 11.14 20.28
C GLU A 131 -16.47 9.66 20.54
N GLY A 132 -15.34 9.41 21.21
CA GLY A 132 -14.92 8.09 21.65
C GLY A 132 -14.62 7.10 20.53
N CYS A 133 -14.46 7.55 19.28
CA CYS A 133 -14.05 6.70 18.18
C CYS A 133 -12.59 6.28 18.29
N ILE A 134 -12.30 5.07 17.84
CA ILE A 134 -10.93 4.55 17.75
C ILE A 134 -10.65 4.26 16.28
N VAL A 135 -9.82 5.11 15.68
CA VAL A 135 -9.29 4.92 14.34
C VAL A 135 -7.94 4.26 14.46
N MET A 136 -7.84 3.03 13.97
CA MET A 136 -6.60 2.27 13.98
C MET A 136 -5.65 2.76 12.88
N MET A 137 -4.50 2.11 12.70
CA MET A 137 -3.39 2.64 11.91
C MET A 137 -3.66 2.61 10.40
N HIS A 138 -3.11 3.58 9.68
CA HIS A 138 -3.13 3.66 8.21
C HIS A 138 -4.55 3.73 7.62
N ALA A 139 -5.52 4.27 8.36
CA ALA A 139 -6.87 4.45 7.85
C ALA A 139 -7.00 5.75 7.04
N LEU A 140 -7.80 5.74 5.98
CA LEU A 140 -8.26 6.94 5.28
C LEU A 140 -9.75 7.11 5.55
N ILE A 141 -10.14 8.26 6.09
CA ILE A 141 -11.53 8.64 6.33
C ILE A 141 -11.77 9.94 5.57
N GLN A 142 -12.68 9.89 4.60
CA GLN A 142 -12.94 11.01 3.72
C GLN A 142 -14.41 11.11 3.33
N ASP A 143 -14.96 12.32 3.27
CA ASP A 143 -16.31 12.61 2.75
C ASP A 143 -17.44 11.86 3.50
N VAL A 144 -17.26 11.62 4.80
CA VAL A 144 -18.19 10.84 5.64
C VAL A 144 -18.34 11.39 7.04
N GLU A 145 -19.41 11.00 7.71
CA GLU A 145 -19.60 11.16 9.15
C GLU A 145 -19.53 9.78 9.83
N ILE A 146 -18.58 9.60 10.73
CA ILE A 146 -18.47 8.40 11.57
C ILE A 146 -19.22 8.67 12.88
N PRO A 147 -20.26 7.86 13.21
CA PRO A 147 -20.97 8.00 14.48
C PRO A 147 -20.06 7.84 15.71
N ALA A 148 -20.50 8.32 16.87
CA ALA A 148 -19.78 8.16 18.12
C ALA A 148 -19.52 6.68 18.46
N GLY A 149 -18.39 6.42 19.13
CA GLY A 149 -18.05 5.10 19.65
C GLY A 149 -17.68 4.06 18.61
N LYS A 150 -17.37 4.44 17.36
CA LYS A 150 -17.03 3.50 16.29
C LYS A 150 -15.54 3.17 16.21
N LEU A 151 -15.25 1.93 15.85
CA LEU A 151 -13.91 1.42 15.59
C LEU A 151 -13.66 1.37 14.08
N VAL A 152 -12.62 2.06 13.61
CA VAL A 152 -12.14 1.97 12.22
C VAL A 152 -10.91 1.05 12.19
N PRO A 153 -10.97 -0.11 11.50
CA PRO A 153 -9.86 -1.05 11.44
C PRO A 153 -8.63 -0.49 10.72
N SER A 154 -7.45 -1.07 11.01
CA SER A 154 -6.20 -0.64 10.36
C SER A 154 -6.26 -0.84 8.85
N GLY A 155 -5.78 0.14 8.08
CA GLY A 155 -5.75 0.10 6.63
C GLY A 155 -7.12 0.31 5.95
N ALA A 156 -8.17 0.59 6.71
CA ALA A 156 -9.49 0.83 6.15
C ALA A 156 -9.52 2.13 5.33
N VAL A 157 -10.25 2.10 4.21
CA VAL A 157 -10.51 3.27 3.38
C VAL A 157 -12.02 3.51 3.36
N ILE A 158 -12.46 4.50 4.13
CA ILE A 158 -13.85 4.87 4.36
C ILE A 158 -14.12 6.16 3.58
N THR A 159 -14.79 6.03 2.43
CA THR A 159 -15.07 7.13 1.50
C THR A 159 -16.55 7.25 1.13
N THR A 160 -17.39 6.43 1.76
CA THR A 160 -18.84 6.43 1.55
C THR A 160 -19.55 6.27 2.88
N GLN A 161 -20.69 6.96 3.05
CA GLN A 161 -21.44 6.92 4.31
C GLN A 161 -21.87 5.49 4.65
N GLN A 162 -22.20 4.67 3.64
CA GLN A 162 -22.57 3.27 3.86
C GLN A 162 -21.43 2.42 4.46
N GLN A 163 -20.17 2.77 4.22
CA GLN A 163 -19.04 2.13 4.90
C GLN A 163 -18.95 2.60 6.36
N ALA A 164 -19.11 3.91 6.60
CA ALA A 164 -19.09 4.50 7.94
C ALA A 164 -20.20 3.94 8.86
N ASP A 165 -21.42 3.81 8.33
CA ASP A 165 -22.58 3.29 9.06
C ASP A 165 -22.42 1.82 9.49
N ARG A 166 -21.56 1.07 8.80
CA ARG A 166 -21.30 -0.36 9.05
C ARG A 166 -20.10 -0.61 9.98
N LEU A 167 -19.46 0.44 10.47
CA LEU A 167 -18.33 0.29 11.37
C LEU A 167 -18.76 -0.39 12.69
N PRO A 168 -17.92 -1.30 13.22
CA PRO A 168 -18.18 -1.92 14.51
C PRO A 168 -18.09 -0.88 15.64
N GLU A 169 -18.77 -1.18 16.75
CA GLU A 169 -18.60 -0.43 18.00
C GLU A 169 -17.23 -0.70 18.61
N VAL A 170 -16.70 0.30 19.32
CA VAL A 170 -15.49 0.20 20.13
C VAL A 170 -15.75 -0.75 21.31
N SER A 171 -14.90 -1.78 21.42
CA SER A 171 -14.90 -2.68 22.58
C SER A 171 -14.00 -2.17 23.70
N GLU A 172 -14.15 -2.74 24.90
CA GLU A 172 -13.29 -2.42 26.04
C GLU A 172 -11.80 -2.72 25.75
N ARG A 173 -11.53 -3.76 24.94
CA ARG A 173 -10.16 -4.09 24.52
C ARG A 173 -9.57 -2.96 23.67
N ASP A 174 -10.37 -2.35 22.80
CA ASP A 174 -9.91 -1.27 21.94
C ASP A 174 -9.64 0.00 22.78
N ARG A 175 -10.49 0.29 23.77
CA ARG A 175 -10.28 1.40 24.72
C ARG A 175 -9.01 1.21 25.55
N ALA A 176 -8.78 0.00 26.05
CA ALA A 176 -7.57 -0.35 26.79
C ALA A 176 -6.32 -0.21 25.92
N PHE A 177 -6.40 -0.63 24.65
CA PHE A 177 -5.33 -0.45 23.67
C PHE A 177 -5.03 1.03 23.43
N ALA A 178 -6.03 1.85 23.12
CA ALA A 178 -5.87 3.29 22.93
C ALA A 178 -5.25 3.95 24.17
N THR A 179 -5.78 3.64 25.36
CA THR A 179 -5.26 4.15 26.64
C THR A 179 -3.80 3.76 26.86
N TYR A 180 -3.43 2.50 26.60
CA TYR A 180 -2.05 2.04 26.73
C TYR A 180 -1.11 2.80 25.78
N MET A 181 -1.49 2.93 24.51
CA MET A 181 -0.70 3.65 23.50
C MET A 181 -0.54 5.13 23.84
N VAL A 182 -1.56 5.75 24.43
CA VAL A 182 -1.56 7.14 24.86
C VAL A 182 -0.76 7.34 26.16
N GLY A 183 -0.79 6.36 27.07
CA GLY A 183 -0.09 6.39 28.36
C GLY A 183 1.42 6.20 28.24
N VAL A 184 1.87 5.26 27.40
CA VAL A 184 3.32 5.05 27.12
C VAL A 184 3.95 6.33 26.59
N ASN A 185 3.25 7.05 25.71
CA ASN A 185 3.74 8.31 25.13
C ASN A 185 3.76 9.49 26.12
N SER A 186 2.96 9.45 27.19
CA SER A 186 3.03 10.43 28.28
C SER A 186 4.19 10.19 29.24
N ALA A 187 4.49 8.92 29.55
CA ALA A 187 5.59 8.56 30.44
C ALA A 187 6.98 8.89 29.85
N LEU A 188 7.08 8.96 28.52
CA LEU A 188 8.32 9.31 27.82
C LEU A 188 8.57 10.82 27.70
N ASN A 189 7.54 11.64 27.96
CA ASN A 189 7.58 13.10 27.78
C ASN A 189 7.55 13.88 29.10
N VAL A 190 7.80 13.22 30.24
CA VAL A 190 8.08 13.95 31.48
C VAL A 190 9.36 14.75 31.24
N PRO A 191 9.35 16.08 31.36
CA PRO A 191 10.58 16.86 31.34
C PRO A 191 11.49 16.22 32.38
N SER A 192 12.72 15.88 31.98
CA SER A 192 13.74 15.40 32.90
C SER A 192 13.78 16.37 34.08
N ALA A 193 13.19 15.94 35.20
CA ALA A 193 13.34 16.58 36.48
C ALA A 193 14.80 16.40 36.86
N ARG A 194 15.66 17.27 36.32
CA ARG A 194 16.91 17.61 36.98
C ARG A 194 16.49 18.18 38.33
N ASN A 195 16.92 17.50 39.39
CA ASN A 195 16.73 17.79 40.81
C ASN A 195 15.48 17.18 41.48
N ALA A 196 15.44 15.85 41.55
CA ALA A 196 14.90 15.17 42.72
C ALA A 196 15.77 13.94 43.01
N ALA A 197 16.67 14.08 43.99
CA ALA A 197 17.50 12.99 44.47
C ALA A 197 16.63 11.93 45.18
N VAL A 198 16.84 10.66 44.82
CA VAL A 198 16.44 9.51 45.64
C VAL A 198 17.70 9.08 46.43
N PRO A 199 17.62 8.85 47.76
CA PRO A 199 18.80 8.76 48.60
C PRO A 199 19.43 7.36 48.53
N SER A 200 20.69 7.28 48.13
CA SER A 200 21.54 6.13 48.44
C SER A 200 22.39 6.46 49.68
N ARG A 201 22.17 5.67 50.73
CA ARG A 201 23.11 5.50 51.83
C ARG A 201 24.46 5.05 51.24
N ASP A 202 25.53 5.83 51.45
CA ASP A 202 26.63 5.40 52.31
C ASP A 202 27.75 6.45 52.41
N ALA A 203 28.17 6.60 53.66
CA ALA A 203 29.33 7.24 54.27
C ALA A 203 30.43 7.93 53.42
N ALA A 204 30.66 9.19 53.80
CA ALA A 204 31.94 9.79 54.23
C ALA A 204 33.20 9.59 53.35
N ASN A 205 33.66 10.68 52.71
CA ASN A 205 34.93 11.30 53.10
C ASN A 205 35.02 12.76 52.66
N GLN A 206 35.58 13.60 53.53
CA GLN A 206 35.83 15.02 53.35
C GLN A 206 37.06 15.26 52.46
N SER A 207 37.01 16.27 51.59
CA SER A 207 38.06 17.30 51.53
C SER A 207 37.69 18.44 50.56
N THR A 208 37.76 19.64 51.11
CA THR A 208 37.64 20.97 50.53
C THR A 208 38.72 21.32 49.49
N ALA A 209 38.38 22.02 48.41
CA ALA A 209 39.21 23.09 47.83
C ALA A 209 38.41 23.90 46.79
N ASP A 210 38.26 25.21 47.08
CA ASP A 210 37.85 26.26 46.17
C ASP A 210 38.84 26.44 45.01
N VAL A 211 38.35 26.55 43.76
CA VAL A 211 39.03 27.35 42.71
C VAL A 211 38.00 28.08 41.84
N LYS A 212 38.27 29.38 41.71
CA LYS A 212 37.54 30.45 41.03
C LYS A 212 37.70 30.36 39.49
N ALA A 213 36.73 30.96 38.81
CA ALA A 213 36.53 31.02 37.36
C ALA A 213 37.77 31.27 36.47
N SER A 214 37.76 30.67 35.27
CA SER A 214 38.40 31.22 34.09
C SER A 214 37.69 30.77 32.81
N SER A 215 37.16 31.75 32.10
CA SER A 215 36.77 31.69 30.70
C SER A 215 38.02 31.63 29.82
N SER A 216 38.17 30.56 29.03
CA SER A 216 39.00 30.59 27.84
C SER A 216 38.37 29.74 26.76
N ALA A 217 37.88 30.42 25.71
CA ALA A 217 37.67 29.82 24.42
C ALA A 217 38.98 29.17 23.96
N THR A 218 38.92 27.87 23.66
CA THR A 218 40.00 27.18 22.97
C THR A 218 39.34 26.30 21.92
N GLU A 219 39.32 26.82 20.70
CA GLU A 219 39.16 26.03 19.50
C GLU A 219 40.24 24.95 19.50
N ASN A 220 39.82 23.69 19.59
CA ASN A 220 40.68 22.55 19.31
C ASN A 220 39.93 21.61 18.37
N GLY A 221 40.61 21.29 17.26
CA GLY A 221 40.09 20.52 16.15
C GLY A 221 39.89 19.03 16.45
N SER A 222 39.17 18.40 15.52
CA SER A 222 39.05 16.96 15.28
C SER A 222 38.50 16.10 16.42
N THR A 223 37.19 15.87 16.44
CA THR A 223 36.58 14.62 16.94
C THR A 223 35.12 14.53 16.47
N MET A 224 34.62 13.32 16.23
CA MET A 224 33.18 13.04 16.07
C MET A 224 32.35 13.83 17.08
N SER A 225 31.17 14.33 16.71
CA SER A 225 30.38 15.16 17.63
C SER A 225 30.17 14.43 18.96
N GLY A 226 30.32 15.14 20.09
CA GLY A 226 30.20 14.53 21.42
C GLY A 226 28.89 13.77 21.64
N GLU A 227 27.87 14.10 20.84
CA GLU A 227 26.59 13.39 20.76
C GLU A 227 26.73 11.95 20.23
N VAL A 228 27.52 11.71 19.18
CA VAL A 228 27.76 10.35 18.64
C VAL A 228 28.48 9.48 19.68
N ILE A 229 29.47 10.05 20.36
CA ILE A 229 30.21 9.35 21.43
C ILE A 229 29.26 8.97 22.57
N ASN A 230 28.35 9.87 22.95
CA ASN A 230 27.34 9.58 23.97
C ASN A 230 26.36 8.48 23.53
N HIS A 231 25.90 8.48 22.28
CA HIS A 231 25.05 7.41 21.74
C HIS A 231 25.77 6.05 21.74
N VAL A 232 27.05 6.00 21.34
CA VAL A 232 27.85 4.77 21.38
C VAL A 232 27.99 4.26 22.82
N ARG A 233 28.31 5.13 23.79
CA ARG A 233 28.40 4.77 25.21
C ARG A 233 27.11 4.20 25.75
N GLN A 234 25.98 4.86 25.49
CA GLN A 234 24.67 4.43 25.98
C GLN A 234 24.26 3.08 25.43
N LEU A 235 24.48 2.85 24.12
CA LEU A 235 24.14 1.58 23.47
C LEU A 235 25.01 0.43 24.01
N LEU A 236 26.31 0.65 24.17
CA LEU A 236 27.21 -0.35 24.74
C LEU A 236 26.90 -0.65 26.21
N ALA A 237 26.61 0.38 27.02
CA ALA A 237 26.25 0.21 28.43
C ALA A 237 24.96 -0.62 28.62
N GLN A 238 24.04 -0.55 27.65
CA GLN A 238 22.80 -1.34 27.63
C GLN A 238 22.99 -2.73 27.01
N GLY A 239 24.21 -3.08 26.57
CA GLY A 239 24.54 -4.37 25.98
C GLY A 239 24.05 -4.56 24.54
N TYR A 240 23.76 -3.47 23.83
CA TYR A 240 23.34 -3.51 22.44
C TYR A 240 24.54 -3.54 21.49
N ARG A 241 24.33 -4.13 20.31
CA ARG A 241 25.32 -4.06 19.22
C ARG A 241 25.10 -2.81 18.40
N ILE A 242 26.17 -2.32 17.79
CA ILE A 242 26.16 -1.10 16.99
C ILE A 242 26.45 -1.47 15.54
N GLY A 243 25.70 -0.89 14.62
CA GLY A 243 25.95 -0.95 13.19
C GLY A 243 25.87 0.43 12.56
N SER A 244 26.21 0.52 11.27
CA SER A 244 26.09 1.74 10.50
C SER A 244 25.55 1.47 9.11
N GLU A 245 24.85 2.44 8.55
CA GLU A 245 24.28 2.41 7.21
C GLU A 245 24.56 3.72 6.48
N HIS A 246 24.70 3.67 5.16
CA HIS A 246 24.91 4.83 4.31
C HIS A 246 23.85 4.92 3.21
N ALA A 247 23.63 6.13 2.68
CA ALA A 247 22.69 6.39 1.60
C ALA A 247 23.15 7.61 0.78
N ASP A 248 23.16 7.44 -0.55
CA ASP A 248 23.28 8.58 -1.46
C ASP A 248 22.05 9.51 -1.37
N LYS A 249 22.12 10.70 -1.97
CA LYS A 249 21.06 11.72 -1.90
C LYS A 249 19.69 11.20 -2.36
N ARG A 250 19.65 10.27 -3.33
CA ARG A 250 18.41 9.69 -3.86
C ARG A 250 17.87 8.57 -2.96
N GLN A 251 18.77 7.75 -2.41
CA GLN A 251 18.44 6.69 -1.45
C GLN A 251 17.88 7.28 -0.15
N PHE A 252 18.49 8.35 0.36
CA PHE A 252 18.00 9.07 1.53
C PHE A 252 16.58 9.63 1.34
N GLN A 253 16.30 10.23 0.18
CA GLN A 253 14.96 10.76 -0.16
C GLN A 253 13.88 9.68 -0.22
N THR A 254 14.26 8.43 -0.47
CA THR A 254 13.36 7.28 -0.53
C THR A 254 13.43 6.40 0.72
N SER A 255 14.16 6.84 1.76
CA SER A 255 14.42 6.06 2.99
C SER A 255 15.04 4.68 2.75
N SER A 256 15.76 4.52 1.64
CA SER A 256 16.55 3.33 1.32
C SER A 256 17.96 3.50 1.86
N TRP A 257 18.50 2.48 2.52
CA TRP A 257 19.80 2.54 3.18
C TRP A 257 20.58 1.25 2.89
N LYS A 258 21.91 1.38 2.73
CA LYS A 258 22.83 0.26 2.57
C LYS A 258 23.64 0.08 3.85
N SER A 259 23.81 -1.16 4.31
CA SER A 259 24.64 -1.46 5.48
C SER A 259 26.12 -1.24 5.18
N CYS A 260 26.84 -0.54 6.06
CA CYS A 260 28.31 -0.53 6.04
C CYS A 260 28.84 -1.91 6.45
N ALA A 261 30.18 -2.07 6.43
CA ALA A 261 30.86 -3.23 6.99
C ALA A 261 30.41 -3.51 8.45
N PRO A 262 30.16 -4.78 8.83
CA PRO A 262 29.73 -5.13 10.18
C PRO A 262 30.75 -4.72 11.26
N ILE A 263 30.28 -4.00 12.28
CA ILE A 263 31.12 -3.61 13.42
C ILE A 263 31.11 -4.76 14.44
N GLN A 264 32.26 -5.42 14.61
CA GLN A 264 32.42 -6.54 15.54
C GLN A 264 32.91 -6.11 16.94
N ALA A 265 33.40 -4.88 17.07
CA ALA A 265 33.90 -4.35 18.34
C ALA A 265 32.77 -4.19 19.37
N THR A 266 33.09 -4.50 20.62
CA THR A 266 32.17 -4.36 21.77
C THR A 266 32.64 -3.31 22.78
N ASN A 267 33.81 -2.71 22.56
CA ASN A 267 34.34 -1.61 23.34
C ASN A 267 34.19 -0.28 22.58
N GLU A 268 34.09 0.83 23.32
CA GLU A 268 33.82 2.16 22.75
C GLU A 268 34.86 2.56 21.70
N SER A 269 36.15 2.40 22.01
CA SER A 269 37.24 2.78 21.10
C SER A 269 37.20 2.03 19.77
N GLY A 270 36.95 0.72 19.78
CA GLY A 270 36.86 -0.07 18.55
C GLY A 270 35.63 0.25 17.71
N VAL A 271 34.49 0.54 18.35
CA VAL A 271 33.28 0.98 17.63
C VAL A 271 33.49 2.36 17.01
N LEU A 272 34.08 3.30 17.74
CA LEU A 272 34.36 4.64 17.21
C LEU A 272 35.32 4.60 16.02
N ALA A 273 36.36 3.76 16.07
CA ALA A 273 37.27 3.56 14.95
C ALA A 273 36.57 3.00 13.70
N ALA A 274 35.69 2.02 13.87
CA ALA A 274 34.93 1.44 12.76
C ALA A 274 33.89 2.42 12.17
N LEU A 275 33.24 3.22 13.01
CA LEU A 275 32.34 4.29 12.56
C LEU A 275 33.10 5.37 11.79
N GLN A 276 34.29 5.75 12.24
CA GLN A 276 35.15 6.70 11.56
C GLN A 276 35.61 6.18 10.19
N ALA A 277 35.89 4.88 10.07
CA ALA A 277 36.17 4.24 8.80
C ALA A 277 34.95 4.30 7.85
N CYS A 278 33.73 3.95 8.30
CA CYS A 278 32.53 4.06 7.45
C CYS A 278 32.28 5.52 7.02
N LEU A 279 32.49 6.50 7.92
CA LEU A 279 32.32 7.91 7.60
C LEU A 279 33.32 8.41 6.55
N ALA A 280 34.57 7.97 6.62
CA ALA A 280 35.59 8.29 5.63
C ALA A 280 35.30 7.63 4.27
N GLU A 281 34.93 6.35 4.26
CA GLU A 281 34.60 5.58 3.05
C GLU A 281 33.41 6.17 2.29
N HIS A 282 32.40 6.64 3.02
CA HIS A 282 31.18 7.22 2.45
C HIS A 282 31.13 8.74 2.62
N SER A 283 32.27 9.41 2.48
CA SER A 283 32.34 10.87 2.55
C SER A 283 31.44 11.51 1.48
N GLY A 284 30.60 12.47 1.87
CA GLY A 284 29.63 13.11 0.97
C GLY A 284 28.30 12.39 0.80
N GLU A 285 28.08 11.25 1.46
CA GLU A 285 26.79 10.56 1.57
C GLU A 285 26.17 10.74 2.97
N TYR A 286 24.89 10.39 3.11
CA TYR A 286 24.28 10.29 4.43
C TYR A 286 24.78 9.04 5.13
N VAL A 287 25.25 9.14 6.36
CA VAL A 287 25.62 7.97 7.18
C VAL A 287 24.82 8.02 8.47
N ARG A 288 24.28 6.88 8.89
CA ARG A 288 23.54 6.72 10.14
C ARG A 288 24.11 5.60 11.03
N LEU A 289 24.07 5.84 12.33
CA LEU A 289 24.34 4.89 13.41
C LEU A 289 23.06 4.11 13.72
N ILE A 290 23.20 2.81 13.99
CA ILE A 290 22.09 1.93 14.37
C ILE A 290 22.42 1.16 15.63
N GLY A 291 21.53 1.21 16.63
CA GLY A 291 21.57 0.33 17.79
C GLY A 291 20.72 -0.92 17.56
N ILE A 292 21.26 -2.11 17.87
CA ILE A 292 20.63 -3.40 17.63
C ILE A 292 20.52 -4.17 18.95
N ASP A 293 19.27 -4.42 19.36
CA ASP A 293 18.94 -5.34 20.45
C ASP A 293 18.93 -6.77 19.90
N THR A 294 20.03 -7.47 20.15
CA THR A 294 20.23 -8.84 19.68
C THR A 294 19.35 -9.87 20.39
N LYS A 295 18.81 -9.56 21.58
CA LYS A 295 17.91 -10.45 22.33
C LYS A 295 16.52 -10.43 21.71
N ASN A 296 15.99 -9.23 21.45
CA ASN A 296 14.66 -9.04 20.89
C ASN A 296 14.64 -8.93 19.35
N LYS A 297 15.80 -9.07 18.70
CA LYS A 297 15.99 -9.02 17.24
C LYS A 297 15.37 -7.76 16.61
N ARG A 298 15.59 -6.59 17.24
CA ARG A 298 15.03 -5.31 16.80
C ARG A 298 16.05 -4.18 16.84
N ARG A 299 15.80 -3.12 16.08
CA ARG A 299 16.56 -1.86 16.15
C ARG A 299 16.03 -1.01 17.31
N VAL A 300 16.93 -0.35 18.02
CA VAL A 300 16.63 0.47 19.21
C VAL A 300 17.06 1.93 19.06
N LEU A 301 17.93 2.24 18.10
CA LEU A 301 18.36 3.60 17.77
C LEU A 301 18.64 3.68 16.26
N GLU A 302 18.22 4.77 15.61
CA GLU A 302 18.66 5.16 14.27
C GLU A 302 18.99 6.66 14.29
N ALA A 303 20.26 7.03 14.14
CA ALA A 303 20.70 8.43 14.23
C ALA A 303 21.59 8.79 13.04
N ILE A 304 21.25 9.84 12.30
CA ILE A 304 22.09 10.32 11.18
C ILE A 304 23.31 11.02 11.77
N ILE A 305 24.50 10.53 11.42
CA ILE A 305 25.79 11.00 11.94
C ILE A 305 26.64 11.73 10.88
N GLN A 306 26.19 11.75 9.62
CA GLN A 306 26.78 12.53 8.52
C GLN A 306 25.73 12.88 7.47
N ARG A 307 25.83 14.08 6.88
CA ARG A 307 25.06 14.54 5.73
C ARG A 307 25.99 14.97 4.58
N PRO A 308 25.54 14.89 3.33
CA PRO A 308 26.27 15.45 2.18
C PRO A 308 26.54 16.95 2.37
N GLY A 309 27.82 17.33 2.37
CA GLY A 309 28.26 18.71 2.57
C GLY A 309 28.87 19.00 3.95
N ASP A 310 28.82 18.05 4.89
CA ASP A 310 29.58 18.14 6.13
C ASP A 310 31.10 18.06 5.82
N LYS A 311 31.92 18.82 6.55
CA LYS A 311 33.38 18.76 6.37
C LYS A 311 33.86 17.33 6.68
N PRO A 312 34.64 16.67 5.80
CA PRO A 312 35.15 15.33 6.07
C PRO A 312 35.98 15.34 7.35
N VAL A 313 35.75 14.34 8.21
CA VAL A 313 36.50 14.15 9.46
C VAL A 313 37.95 13.87 9.07
N SER A 314 38.81 14.88 9.17
CA SER A 314 40.22 14.77 8.80
C SER A 314 40.96 13.92 9.84
N LEU A 315 41.54 12.82 9.38
CA LEU A 315 42.54 12.04 10.12
C LEU A 315 43.87 12.79 10.04
N GLY A 316 44.44 13.14 11.19
CA GLY A 316 45.78 13.72 11.24
C GLY A 316 46.84 12.72 10.78
N GLY A 317 47.59 13.10 9.73
CA GLY A 317 48.99 12.70 9.52
C GLY A 317 49.28 11.71 8.39
N GLY A 318 49.77 12.22 7.25
CA GLY A 318 50.48 11.42 6.24
C GLY A 318 50.42 12.01 4.82
N SER A 319 51.42 12.81 4.47
CA SER A 319 51.63 13.54 3.19
C SER A 319 51.42 12.72 1.90
N SER A 320 50.78 13.28 0.87
CA SER A 320 51.48 13.82 -0.33
C SER A 320 50.67 13.89 -1.65
N TYR A 321 50.80 15.05 -2.33
CA TYR A 321 50.61 15.44 -3.76
C TYR A 321 49.24 15.42 -4.48
N ALA A 322 48.78 16.66 -4.81
CA ALA A 322 48.36 17.23 -6.12
C ALA A 322 47.32 16.49 -7.00
N ALA A 323 46.41 17.10 -7.78
CA ALA A 323 46.23 18.44 -8.30
C ALA A 323 44.73 18.69 -8.63
N ALA A 324 44.31 19.95 -8.72
CA ALA A 324 42.96 20.38 -9.10
C ALA A 324 42.66 20.17 -10.60
N PRO A 325 41.37 20.24 -11.00
CA PRO A 325 41.07 20.98 -12.21
C PRO A 325 39.98 22.04 -12.05
N SER A 326 40.21 23.06 -12.87
CA SER A 326 39.50 24.30 -13.11
C SER A 326 38.15 24.14 -13.81
N TYR A 327 37.29 25.14 -13.59
CA TYR A 327 36.06 25.40 -14.32
C TYR A 327 36.34 25.83 -15.76
N SER A 328 35.52 25.36 -16.71
CA SER A 328 35.18 26.15 -17.90
C SER A 328 33.84 25.73 -18.50
N ASN A 329 33.00 26.75 -18.61
CA ASN A 329 31.75 26.87 -19.36
C ASN A 329 32.01 26.74 -20.87
N SER A 330 31.08 26.18 -21.66
CA SER A 330 30.56 26.79 -22.90
C SER A 330 29.70 25.84 -23.74
N SER A 331 28.85 26.52 -24.48
CA SER A 331 27.65 26.18 -25.22
C SER A 331 27.85 25.86 -26.71
N TYR A 332 26.80 25.22 -27.26
CA TYR A 332 26.26 25.30 -28.63
C TYR A 332 26.97 24.60 -29.81
N SER A 333 26.14 23.79 -30.50
CA SER A 333 25.90 23.81 -31.95
C SER A 333 26.45 22.66 -32.82
N SER A 334 25.47 22.08 -33.55
CA SER A 334 25.49 21.62 -34.95
C SER A 334 26.42 20.48 -35.40
N GLN A 335 25.75 19.40 -35.80
CA GLN A 335 26.09 18.43 -36.86
C GLN A 335 26.64 19.07 -38.16
N PRO A 336 27.38 18.35 -39.05
CA PRO A 336 26.84 17.16 -39.77
C PRO A 336 27.82 16.02 -40.16
N ALA A 337 27.22 14.86 -40.53
CA ALA A 337 27.59 13.81 -41.51
C ALA A 337 29.04 13.25 -41.54
N SER A 338 29.37 11.98 -41.82
CA SER A 338 28.67 10.75 -42.25
C SER A 338 29.69 9.59 -42.27
N ASN A 339 29.21 8.35 -42.45
CA ASN A 339 29.89 7.06 -42.64
C ASN A 339 30.53 6.45 -41.37
N GLY A 340 30.20 5.24 -40.93
CA GLY A 340 29.42 4.17 -41.54
C GLY A 340 30.07 2.86 -41.10
N ASN A 341 29.42 2.11 -40.22
CA ASN A 341 29.54 0.65 -40.23
C ASN A 341 28.35 0.03 -39.51
N GLY A 342 27.70 -0.90 -40.19
CA GLY A 342 26.41 -1.45 -39.83
C GLY A 342 26.45 -2.44 -38.67
N TYR A 343 25.36 -2.42 -37.90
CA TYR A 343 24.85 -3.57 -37.18
C TYR A 343 23.34 -3.61 -37.42
N SER A 344 22.89 -4.57 -38.23
CA SER A 344 21.48 -4.94 -38.36
C SER A 344 21.05 -5.66 -37.08
N ALA A 345 20.20 -5.04 -36.28
CA ALA A 345 19.48 -5.67 -35.18
C ALA A 345 18.05 -5.12 -35.10
N GLY A 346 17.07 -5.98 -35.40
CA GLY A 346 15.65 -5.90 -35.03
C GLY A 346 14.93 -4.56 -35.20
N GLY A 347 14.23 -4.37 -36.33
CA GLY A 347 13.25 -3.29 -36.46
C GLY A 347 12.15 -3.40 -35.39
N LEU A 348 11.75 -2.26 -34.82
CA LEU A 348 10.61 -2.18 -33.90
C LEU A 348 9.36 -2.76 -34.57
N ASP A 349 8.53 -3.47 -33.80
CA ASP A 349 7.28 -4.03 -34.30
C ASP A 349 6.36 -2.93 -34.86
N SER A 350 5.76 -3.20 -36.01
CA SER A 350 4.80 -2.34 -36.71
C SER A 350 3.64 -1.88 -35.81
N ALA A 351 3.23 -2.70 -34.84
CA ALA A 351 2.20 -2.36 -33.86
C ALA A 351 2.67 -1.28 -32.86
N VAL A 352 3.94 -1.33 -32.44
CA VAL A 352 4.53 -0.32 -31.56
C VAL A 352 4.66 1.01 -32.30
N LEU A 353 5.02 0.99 -33.58
CA LEU A 353 5.05 2.19 -34.42
C LEU A 353 3.66 2.83 -34.59
N ALA A 354 2.61 2.02 -34.82
CA ALA A 354 1.24 2.51 -34.90
C ALA A 354 0.78 3.16 -33.58
N GLN A 355 1.17 2.56 -32.44
CA GLN A 355 0.87 3.08 -31.11
C GLN A 355 1.58 4.42 -30.82
N ILE A 356 2.85 4.56 -31.23
CA ILE A 356 3.59 5.82 -31.15
C ILE A 356 2.87 6.91 -31.96
N ARG A 357 2.48 6.63 -33.21
CA ARG A 357 1.72 7.56 -34.06
C ARG A 357 0.43 8.03 -33.41
N GLN A 358 -0.33 7.11 -32.80
CA GLN A 358 -1.60 7.42 -32.16
C GLN A 358 -1.43 8.32 -30.93
N ILE A 359 -0.37 8.14 -30.15
CA ILE A 359 -0.12 8.98 -28.96
C ILE A 359 0.34 10.37 -29.39
N LEU A 360 1.24 10.46 -30.37
CA LEU A 360 1.76 11.73 -30.89
C LEU A 360 0.68 12.55 -31.59
N SER A 361 -0.20 11.92 -32.38
CA SER A 361 -1.30 12.63 -33.08
C SER A 361 -2.33 13.26 -32.14
N ARG A 362 -2.40 12.79 -30.89
CA ARG A 362 -3.27 13.35 -29.84
C ARG A 362 -2.55 14.40 -28.97
N GLY A 363 -1.34 14.80 -29.33
CA GLY A 363 -0.52 15.74 -28.54
C GLY A 363 0.08 15.13 -27.27
N GLY A 364 0.09 13.81 -27.16
CA GLY A 364 0.74 13.08 -26.07
C GLY A 364 2.26 13.00 -26.24
N ARG A 365 2.96 12.70 -25.14
CA ARG A 365 4.40 12.39 -25.14
C ARG A 365 4.65 10.92 -24.87
N ILE A 366 5.80 10.42 -25.30
CA ILE A 366 6.23 9.04 -25.06
C ILE A 366 7.28 9.03 -23.95
N GLY A 367 7.13 8.12 -23.00
CA GLY A 367 8.15 7.76 -22.02
C GLY A 367 8.49 6.29 -22.13
N THR A 368 9.63 5.91 -21.58
CA THR A 368 10.09 4.52 -21.53
C THR A 368 10.55 4.18 -20.11
N GLU A 369 10.29 2.96 -19.69
CA GLU A 369 10.71 2.44 -18.40
C GLU A 369 11.27 1.02 -18.57
N HIS A 370 12.25 0.66 -17.74
CA HIS A 370 12.89 -0.65 -17.75
C HIS A 370 12.85 -1.29 -16.35
N ALA A 371 12.91 -2.62 -16.30
CA ALA A 371 12.93 -3.39 -15.06
C ALA A 371 13.69 -4.72 -15.23
N ASP A 372 14.58 -5.03 -14.30
CA ASP A 372 15.13 -6.37 -14.17
C ASP A 372 14.04 -7.38 -13.73
N LYS A 373 14.36 -8.68 -13.79
CA LYS A 373 13.40 -9.76 -13.46
C LYS A 373 12.78 -9.61 -12.07
N ARG A 374 13.53 -9.12 -11.08
CA ARG A 374 13.05 -8.94 -9.70
C ARG A 374 12.15 -7.71 -9.60
N GLN A 375 12.56 -6.61 -10.21
CA GLN A 375 11.80 -5.36 -10.26
C GLN A 375 10.45 -5.57 -10.95
N PHE A 376 10.43 -6.27 -12.09
CA PHE A 376 9.22 -6.62 -12.84
C PHE A 376 8.21 -7.42 -12.00
N GLN A 377 8.67 -8.42 -11.24
CA GLN A 377 7.82 -9.24 -10.36
C GLN A 377 7.13 -8.42 -9.26
N THR A 378 7.77 -7.35 -8.82
CA THR A 378 7.24 -6.41 -7.81
C THR A 378 6.54 -5.20 -8.42
N SER A 379 6.41 -5.13 -9.75
CA SER A 379 5.89 -3.96 -10.49
C SER A 379 6.66 -2.66 -10.20
N SER A 380 7.94 -2.77 -9.84
CA SER A 380 8.87 -1.65 -9.72
C SER A 380 9.55 -1.40 -11.06
N TRP A 381 9.57 -0.15 -11.52
CA TRP A 381 10.10 0.22 -12.83
C TRP A 381 11.01 1.45 -12.70
N LYS A 382 12.09 1.48 -13.49
CA LYS A 382 13.01 2.62 -13.59
C LYS A 382 12.75 3.36 -14.89
N SER A 383 12.70 4.69 -14.85
CA SER A 383 12.55 5.50 -16.07
C SER A 383 13.83 5.52 -16.90
N CYS A 384 13.71 5.30 -18.20
CA CYS A 384 14.75 5.60 -19.19
C CYS A 384 14.91 7.12 -19.34
N ALA A 385 15.94 7.54 -20.09
CA ALA A 385 16.15 8.95 -20.43
C ALA A 385 14.88 9.58 -21.07
N PRO A 386 14.48 10.80 -20.68
CA PRO A 386 13.29 11.43 -21.21
C PRO A 386 13.35 11.63 -22.73
N ILE A 387 12.31 11.18 -23.45
CA ILE A 387 12.11 11.46 -24.87
C ILE A 387 11.42 12.82 -25.00
N GLN A 388 12.14 13.82 -25.50
CA GLN A 388 11.64 15.20 -25.60
C GLN A 388 11.01 15.51 -26.95
N SER A 389 11.30 14.72 -27.98
CA SER A 389 10.80 14.94 -29.33
C SER A 389 9.34 14.47 -29.48
N THR A 390 8.58 15.17 -30.32
CA THR A 390 7.26 14.77 -30.79
C THR A 390 7.27 14.26 -32.23
N GLN A 391 8.45 14.23 -32.86
CA GLN A 391 8.64 13.68 -34.21
C GLN A 391 8.81 12.16 -34.12
N GLU A 392 7.99 11.40 -34.84
CA GLU A 392 7.96 9.94 -34.80
C GLU A 392 9.35 9.31 -35.01
N SER A 393 10.11 9.80 -36.00
CA SER A 393 11.44 9.27 -36.33
C SER A 393 12.47 9.45 -35.20
N ALA A 394 12.43 10.58 -34.50
CA ALA A 394 13.30 10.85 -33.37
C ALA A 394 12.92 9.98 -32.16
N VAL A 395 11.62 9.89 -31.86
CA VAL A 395 11.07 9.04 -30.80
C VAL A 395 11.45 7.58 -31.02
N VAL A 396 11.37 7.10 -32.26
CA VAL A 396 11.77 5.74 -32.66
C VAL A 396 13.26 5.51 -32.43
N SER A 397 14.12 6.45 -32.79
CA SER A 397 15.57 6.36 -32.58
C SER A 397 15.92 6.30 -31.08
N GLU A 398 15.28 7.13 -30.27
CA GLU A 398 15.50 7.17 -28.82
C GLU A 398 14.95 5.91 -28.11
N LEU A 399 13.84 5.37 -28.63
CA LEU A 399 13.28 4.10 -28.19
C LEU A 399 14.23 2.93 -28.48
N GLN A 400 14.78 2.86 -29.70
CA GLN A 400 15.78 1.85 -30.08
C GLN A 400 17.02 1.93 -29.18
N ARG A 401 17.44 3.14 -28.82
CA ARG A 401 18.56 3.34 -27.87
C ARG A 401 18.25 2.78 -26.48
N CYS A 402 17.08 3.09 -25.90
CA CYS A 402 16.67 2.54 -24.59
C CYS A 402 16.52 1.00 -24.63
N LEU A 403 16.03 0.44 -25.74
CA LEU A 403 15.95 -1.02 -25.91
C LEU A 403 17.34 -1.68 -25.95
N ALA A 404 18.29 -1.08 -26.67
CA ALA A 404 19.66 -1.57 -26.75
C ALA A 404 20.42 -1.44 -25.40
N GLU A 405 20.29 -0.30 -24.74
CA GLU A 405 20.92 0.00 -23.44
C GLU A 405 20.43 -0.97 -22.35
N HIS A 406 19.17 -1.37 -22.41
CA HIS A 406 18.55 -2.30 -21.45
C HIS A 406 18.28 -3.67 -22.05
N SER A 407 19.14 -4.13 -22.97
CA SER A 407 19.06 -5.48 -23.53
C SER A 407 19.15 -6.53 -22.41
N GLY A 408 18.19 -7.46 -22.37
CA GLY A 408 18.08 -8.45 -21.28
C GLY A 408 17.21 -8.03 -20.09
N GLU A 409 16.58 -6.86 -20.13
CA GLU A 409 15.59 -6.41 -19.14
C GLU A 409 14.19 -6.26 -19.77
N TYR A 410 13.15 -6.17 -18.93
CA TYR A 410 11.82 -5.77 -19.39
C TYR A 410 11.84 -4.29 -19.73
N VAL A 411 11.39 -3.90 -20.92
CA VAL A 411 11.20 -2.48 -21.28
C VAL A 411 9.75 -2.26 -21.64
N ARG A 412 9.16 -1.18 -21.14
CA ARG A 412 7.80 -0.75 -21.46
C ARG A 412 7.75 0.67 -21.99
N LEU A 413 6.83 0.89 -22.92
CA LEU A 413 6.45 2.19 -23.46
C LEU A 413 5.29 2.77 -22.66
N ILE A 414 5.34 4.08 -22.42
CA ILE A 414 4.35 4.83 -21.67
C ILE A 414 3.85 6.01 -22.50
N GLY A 415 2.53 6.08 -22.73
CA GLY A 415 1.89 7.27 -23.29
C GLY A 415 1.53 8.26 -22.19
N ILE A 416 1.90 9.53 -22.37
CA ILE A 416 1.65 10.63 -21.42
C ILE A 416 0.73 11.65 -22.07
N ASP A 417 -0.44 11.86 -21.49
CA ASP A 417 -1.36 12.95 -21.82
C ASP A 417 -0.81 14.25 -21.23
N THR A 418 -0.32 15.15 -22.08
CA THR A 418 0.26 16.42 -21.63
C THR A 418 -0.81 17.42 -21.18
N GLN A 419 -2.04 17.31 -21.69
CA GLN A 419 -3.14 18.21 -21.36
C GLN A 419 -3.74 17.87 -20.00
N ASN A 420 -3.94 16.58 -19.73
CA ASN A 420 -4.53 16.10 -18.48
C ASN A 420 -3.49 15.64 -17.45
N LYS A 421 -2.19 15.82 -17.73
CA LYS A 421 -1.05 15.41 -16.88
C LYS A 421 -1.16 13.97 -16.35
N ARG A 422 -1.61 13.03 -17.19
CA ARG A 422 -1.89 11.65 -16.80
C ARG A 422 -1.20 10.64 -17.72
N ARG A 423 -0.88 9.46 -17.18
CA ARG A 423 -0.43 8.31 -17.98
C ARG A 423 -1.64 7.69 -18.68
N MET A 424 -1.56 7.46 -19.99
CA MET A 424 -2.68 6.95 -20.80
C MET A 424 -2.55 5.47 -21.14
N LEU A 425 -1.31 4.96 -21.28
CA LEU A 425 -1.06 3.64 -21.82
C LEU A 425 0.30 3.13 -21.37
N GLU A 426 0.38 1.85 -20.99
CA GLU A 426 1.61 1.16 -20.60
C GLU A 426 1.71 -0.18 -21.35
N THR A 427 2.65 -0.30 -22.28
CA THR A 427 2.85 -1.52 -23.10
C THR A 427 4.25 -2.06 -22.88
N ILE A 428 4.40 -3.34 -22.52
CA ILE A 428 5.70 -3.99 -22.48
C ILE A 428 6.14 -4.27 -23.92
N ILE A 429 7.26 -3.69 -24.32
CA ILE A 429 7.81 -3.77 -25.68
C ILE A 429 9.08 -4.63 -25.77
N GLN A 430 9.68 -4.99 -24.63
CA GLN A 430 10.81 -5.91 -24.55
C GLN A 430 10.71 -6.79 -23.31
N ARG A 431 11.14 -8.04 -23.46
CA ARG A 431 11.35 -8.99 -22.37
C ARG A 431 12.83 -9.42 -22.32
N PRO A 432 13.32 -9.91 -21.17
CA PRO A 432 14.70 -10.35 -20.99
C PRO A 432 15.22 -11.40 -21.97
N ASP A 433 14.35 -12.17 -22.62
CA ASP A 433 14.69 -13.18 -23.61
C ASP A 433 14.88 -12.61 -25.03
N GLY A 434 14.80 -11.28 -25.19
CA GLY A 434 15.05 -10.60 -26.46
C GLY A 434 13.96 -10.82 -27.52
N LYS A 435 12.84 -11.47 -27.18
CA LYS A 435 11.73 -11.71 -28.10
C LYS A 435 10.75 -10.52 -28.08
N PRO A 436 10.45 -9.88 -29.23
CA PRO A 436 9.37 -8.90 -29.28
C PRO A 436 8.04 -9.55 -28.95
N VAL A 437 7.21 -8.85 -28.16
CA VAL A 437 5.85 -9.28 -27.83
C VAL A 437 4.94 -8.89 -29.00
N ALA A 438 4.63 -9.83 -29.89
CA ALA A 438 3.60 -9.62 -30.90
C ALA A 438 2.24 -9.44 -30.21
N GLN A 439 1.55 -8.31 -30.48
CA GLN A 439 0.13 -8.16 -30.14
C GLN A 439 -0.77 -8.67 -31.29
N PRO A 440 -2.00 -9.13 -30.98
CA PRO A 440 -2.93 -9.61 -31.99
C PRO A 440 -3.38 -8.45 -32.89
N THR A 441 -3.20 -8.60 -34.20
CA THR A 441 -3.68 -7.63 -35.20
C THR A 441 -5.18 -7.79 -35.42
N SER A 442 -5.99 -6.85 -34.94
CA SER A 442 -7.40 -6.73 -35.30
C SER A 442 -7.53 -6.08 -36.70
N HIS A 443 -7.63 -6.89 -37.74
CA HIS A 443 -8.11 -6.41 -39.05
C HIS A 443 -9.63 -6.41 -39.07
N VAL A 444 -10.21 -5.21 -39.18
CA VAL A 444 -11.63 -4.99 -39.46
C VAL A 444 -11.89 -5.35 -40.93
N ALA A 445 -12.66 -6.42 -41.16
CA ALA A 445 -13.31 -6.68 -42.44
C ALA A 445 -14.81 -6.37 -42.32
N ALA A 446 -15.34 -5.67 -43.33
CA ALA A 446 -16.73 -5.21 -43.44
C ALA A 446 -17.73 -6.39 -43.61
N PRO A 447 -19.05 -6.17 -43.42
CA PRO A 447 -20.00 -7.21 -43.03
C PRO A 447 -20.55 -7.99 -44.24
N ALA A 448 -20.75 -9.29 -44.05
CA ALA A 448 -21.57 -10.12 -44.93
C ALA A 448 -22.76 -10.71 -44.15
N SER A 449 -23.87 -10.80 -44.88
CA SER A 449 -25.27 -11.00 -44.51
C SER A 449 -25.60 -12.23 -43.64
N ALA A 450 -26.69 -12.11 -42.87
CA ALA A 450 -27.31 -13.16 -42.05
C ALA A 450 -27.79 -14.39 -42.85
N PRO A 451 -28.07 -15.53 -42.17
CA PRO A 451 -29.47 -15.85 -41.97
C PRO A 451 -29.85 -16.38 -40.58
N SER A 452 -31.15 -16.29 -40.32
CA SER A 452 -31.94 -16.62 -39.14
C SER A 452 -32.16 -18.11 -38.87
N GLY A 453 -32.28 -18.49 -37.59
CA GLY A 453 -33.17 -19.55 -37.12
C GLY A 453 -32.58 -20.62 -36.18
N GLY A 454 -33.26 -20.87 -35.05
CA GLY A 454 -33.20 -22.15 -34.31
C GLY A 454 -32.82 -22.09 -32.84
N SER A 455 -33.76 -22.46 -31.97
CA SER A 455 -33.76 -22.44 -30.50
C SER A 455 -33.10 -23.68 -29.83
N GLY A 456 -32.54 -23.52 -28.63
CA GLY A 456 -32.20 -24.61 -27.66
C GLY A 456 -31.13 -24.23 -26.63
N GLY A 457 -31.51 -24.06 -25.34
CA GLY A 457 -30.70 -23.52 -24.21
C GLY A 457 -29.61 -24.44 -23.62
N SER A 458 -28.93 -24.13 -22.50
CA SER A 458 -29.09 -23.09 -21.48
C SER A 458 -27.74 -22.87 -20.75
N THR A 459 -27.20 -21.65 -20.87
CA THR A 459 -26.13 -20.94 -20.11
C THR A 459 -25.91 -19.55 -20.75
N SER A 460 -26.35 -19.36 -21.99
CA SER A 460 -26.34 -18.09 -22.73
C SER A 460 -27.58 -17.21 -22.52
N GLY A 461 -28.71 -17.80 -22.08
CA GLY A 461 -29.98 -17.09 -21.87
C GLY A 461 -29.91 -16.06 -20.74
N ASP A 462 -29.38 -16.45 -19.58
CA ASP A 462 -29.28 -15.57 -18.41
C ASP A 462 -28.39 -14.34 -18.67
N VAL A 463 -27.32 -14.50 -19.46
CA VAL A 463 -26.42 -13.41 -19.83
C VAL A 463 -27.06 -12.49 -20.87
N ALA A 464 -27.80 -13.05 -21.83
CA ALA A 464 -28.55 -12.27 -22.82
C ALA A 464 -29.68 -11.46 -22.16
N ASP A 465 -30.38 -12.03 -21.18
CA ASP A 465 -31.42 -11.34 -20.42
C ASP A 465 -30.85 -10.23 -19.53
N GLN A 466 -29.69 -10.46 -18.90
CA GLN A 466 -28.97 -9.42 -18.17
C GLN A 466 -28.51 -8.28 -19.08
N ILE A 467 -28.00 -8.58 -20.27
CA ILE A 467 -27.63 -7.58 -21.28
C ILE A 467 -28.87 -6.78 -21.71
N ASN A 468 -29.99 -7.44 -21.99
CA ASN A 468 -31.25 -6.78 -22.33
C ASN A 468 -31.73 -5.85 -21.22
N GLN A 469 -31.67 -6.30 -19.97
CA GLN A 469 -32.09 -5.51 -18.81
C GLN A 469 -31.22 -4.26 -18.61
N LEU A 470 -29.90 -4.39 -18.80
CA LEU A 470 -28.96 -3.27 -18.70
C LEU A 470 -29.12 -2.26 -19.85
N LEU A 471 -29.32 -2.75 -21.08
CA LEU A 471 -29.59 -1.88 -22.23
C LEU A 471 -30.93 -1.15 -22.08
N ALA A 472 -31.98 -1.80 -21.57
CA ALA A 472 -33.29 -1.19 -21.31
C ALA A 472 -33.21 -0.07 -20.24
N GLN A 473 -32.25 -0.14 -19.32
CA GLN A 473 -31.98 0.89 -18.32
C GLN A 473 -31.09 2.03 -18.86
N GLY A 474 -30.67 1.96 -20.13
CA GLY A 474 -29.79 2.95 -20.77
C GLY A 474 -28.34 2.84 -20.30
N ALA A 475 -27.93 1.70 -19.74
CA ALA A 475 -26.57 1.48 -19.26
C ALA A 475 -25.61 1.14 -20.40
N VAL A 476 -24.37 1.60 -20.27
CA VAL A 476 -23.25 1.19 -21.13
C VAL A 476 -22.67 -0.11 -20.58
N ILE A 477 -22.49 -1.10 -21.46
CA ILE A 477 -21.95 -2.41 -21.09
C ILE A 477 -20.44 -2.40 -21.29
N GLY A 478 -19.70 -2.60 -20.21
CA GLY A 478 -18.26 -2.86 -20.21
C GLY A 478 -17.96 -4.34 -20.00
N LEU A 479 -16.81 -4.78 -20.52
CA LEU A 479 -16.25 -6.09 -20.21
C LEU A 479 -14.96 -5.90 -19.42
N GLU A 480 -14.72 -6.78 -18.46
CA GLU A 480 -13.46 -6.83 -17.76
C GLU A 480 -12.95 -8.26 -17.69
N PHE A 481 -11.63 -8.42 -17.72
CA PHE A 481 -10.98 -9.72 -17.70
C PHE A 481 -9.82 -9.75 -16.70
N ALA A 482 -9.54 -10.94 -16.19
CA ALA A 482 -8.47 -11.14 -15.21
C ALA A 482 -7.84 -12.51 -15.39
N ASP A 483 -6.51 -12.55 -15.45
CA ASP A 483 -5.78 -13.80 -15.27
C ASP A 483 -6.04 -14.37 -13.86
N GLU A 484 -5.70 -15.65 -13.63
CA GLU A 484 -5.96 -16.33 -12.36
C GLU A 484 -5.39 -15.58 -11.14
N ARG A 485 -4.25 -14.91 -11.29
CA ARG A 485 -3.63 -14.13 -10.22
C ARG A 485 -4.48 -12.89 -9.94
N ARG A 486 -4.84 -12.11 -10.96
CA ARG A 486 -5.64 -10.89 -10.86
C ARG A 486 -7.03 -11.17 -10.28
N PHE A 487 -7.67 -12.25 -10.72
CA PHE A 487 -8.96 -12.70 -10.20
C PHE A 487 -8.89 -13.02 -8.70
N LYS A 488 -7.86 -13.76 -8.26
CA LYS A 488 -7.61 -14.08 -6.83
C LYS A 488 -7.43 -12.85 -5.93
N TYR A 489 -6.98 -11.73 -6.50
CA TYR A 489 -6.77 -10.46 -5.78
C TYR A 489 -7.82 -9.39 -6.08
N GLY A 490 -8.90 -9.71 -6.80
CA GLY A 490 -9.97 -8.78 -7.13
C GLY A 490 -9.56 -7.63 -8.07
N SER A 491 -8.44 -7.78 -8.78
CA SER A 491 -7.97 -6.82 -9.79
C SER A 491 -8.47 -7.24 -11.17
N TRP A 492 -8.96 -6.30 -11.96
CA TRP A 492 -9.53 -6.56 -13.28
C TRP A 492 -8.96 -5.60 -14.31
N ASN A 493 -8.74 -6.09 -15.53
CA ASN A 493 -8.40 -5.24 -16.68
C ASN A 493 -9.70 -4.88 -17.39
N SER A 494 -9.90 -3.59 -17.67
CA SER A 494 -11.08 -3.13 -18.41
C SER A 494 -10.84 -3.20 -19.91
N ALA A 495 -11.79 -3.79 -20.63
CA ALA A 495 -11.86 -3.75 -22.09
C ALA A 495 -12.66 -2.51 -22.54
N PRO A 496 -12.50 -2.08 -23.80
CA PRO A 496 -13.35 -1.05 -24.38
C PRO A 496 -14.84 -1.42 -24.22
N PRO A 497 -15.72 -0.45 -23.89
CA PRO A 497 -17.15 -0.71 -23.78
C PRO A 497 -17.73 -1.25 -25.09
N ILE A 498 -18.69 -2.16 -24.98
CA ILE A 498 -19.39 -2.71 -26.14
C ILE A 498 -20.26 -1.59 -26.73
N GLN A 499 -19.91 -1.15 -27.95
CA GLN A 499 -20.73 -0.22 -28.72
C GLN A 499 -21.74 -1.02 -29.55
N ALA A 500 -22.89 -1.33 -28.95
CA ALA A 500 -23.96 -2.09 -29.59
C ALA A 500 -25.28 -1.32 -29.56
N GLY A 501 -25.99 -1.27 -30.69
CA GLY A 501 -27.33 -0.69 -30.80
C GLY A 501 -28.45 -1.68 -30.49
N SER A 502 -28.12 -2.96 -30.32
CA SER A 502 -29.05 -4.03 -29.95
C SER A 502 -28.37 -5.09 -29.08
N ALA A 503 -29.15 -5.84 -28.30
CA ALA A 503 -28.63 -6.94 -27.50
C ALA A 503 -27.99 -8.06 -28.34
N SER A 504 -28.47 -8.28 -29.56
CA SER A 504 -27.85 -9.24 -30.49
C SER A 504 -26.43 -8.82 -30.91
N GLN A 505 -26.22 -7.52 -31.17
CA GLN A 505 -24.88 -6.98 -31.44
C GLN A 505 -23.99 -7.07 -30.19
N ALA A 506 -24.54 -6.80 -29.00
CA ALA A 506 -23.79 -6.90 -27.76
C ALA A 506 -23.34 -8.33 -27.46
N MET A 507 -24.20 -9.32 -27.73
CA MET A 507 -23.87 -10.75 -27.60
C MET A 507 -22.80 -11.20 -28.59
N ALA A 508 -22.82 -10.68 -29.83
CA ALA A 508 -21.79 -10.98 -30.82
C ALA A 508 -20.41 -10.45 -30.39
N SER A 509 -20.36 -9.21 -29.91
CA SER A 509 -19.12 -8.62 -29.35
C SER A 509 -18.63 -9.36 -28.11
N LEU A 510 -19.56 -9.78 -27.24
CA LEU A 510 -19.22 -10.57 -26.06
C LEU A 510 -18.63 -11.93 -26.44
N ASN A 511 -19.24 -12.66 -27.39
CA ASN A 511 -18.73 -13.96 -27.82
C ASN A 511 -17.36 -13.85 -28.48
N ALA A 512 -17.11 -12.80 -29.27
CA ALA A 512 -15.78 -12.53 -29.82
C ALA A 512 -14.74 -12.31 -28.70
N PHE A 513 -15.10 -11.51 -27.70
CA PHE A 513 -14.25 -11.23 -26.55
C PHE A 513 -13.97 -12.48 -25.69
N LEU A 514 -14.97 -13.33 -25.48
CA LEU A 514 -14.80 -14.60 -24.76
C LEU A 514 -13.88 -15.58 -25.48
N ASN A 515 -13.88 -15.57 -26.81
CA ASN A 515 -12.94 -16.38 -27.60
C ASN A 515 -11.50 -15.89 -27.44
N GLU A 516 -11.28 -14.57 -27.51
CA GLU A 516 -9.98 -13.93 -27.30
C GLU A 516 -9.45 -14.15 -25.87
N HIS A 517 -10.35 -14.12 -24.88
CA HIS A 517 -10.06 -14.27 -23.45
C HIS A 517 -10.49 -15.63 -22.89
N SER A 518 -10.40 -16.68 -23.71
CA SER A 518 -10.81 -18.05 -23.36
C SER A 518 -10.08 -18.63 -22.14
N HIS A 519 -8.90 -18.09 -21.82
CA HIS A 519 -8.05 -18.49 -20.69
C HIS A 519 -8.09 -17.53 -19.50
N ASP A 520 -8.92 -16.48 -19.55
CA ASP A 520 -9.08 -15.48 -18.48
C ASP A 520 -10.46 -15.60 -17.80
N TYR A 521 -10.57 -15.09 -16.58
CA TYR A 521 -11.87 -14.83 -15.96
C TYR A 521 -12.47 -13.60 -16.63
N VAL A 522 -13.70 -13.66 -17.14
CA VAL A 522 -14.37 -12.51 -17.76
C VAL A 522 -15.62 -12.15 -16.97
N ARG A 523 -15.84 -10.85 -16.76
CA ARG A 523 -17.05 -10.32 -16.15
C ARG A 523 -17.67 -9.20 -16.99
N LEU A 524 -19.00 -9.12 -16.91
CA LEU A 524 -19.79 -8.04 -17.46
C LEU A 524 -19.97 -6.95 -16.41
N VAL A 525 -19.86 -5.69 -16.85
CA VAL A 525 -20.07 -4.50 -16.01
C VAL A 525 -21.11 -3.60 -16.66
N GLY A 526 -22.20 -3.30 -15.94
CA GLY A 526 -23.16 -2.28 -16.35
C GLY A 526 -22.80 -0.93 -15.76
N VAL A 527 -22.69 0.11 -16.58
CA VAL A 527 -22.40 1.50 -16.14
C VAL A 527 -23.55 2.41 -16.53
N ASP A 528 -24.19 3.06 -15.58
CA ASP A 528 -25.15 4.12 -15.85
C ASP A 528 -24.39 5.39 -16.32
N PRO A 529 -24.54 5.83 -17.59
CA PRO A 529 -23.81 6.98 -18.11
C PRO A 529 -24.29 8.32 -17.53
N ARG A 530 -25.53 8.40 -17.02
CA ARG A 530 -26.09 9.62 -16.41
C ARG A 530 -25.57 9.80 -14.99
N GLN A 531 -25.47 8.70 -14.24
CA GLN A 531 -25.00 8.72 -12.85
C GLN A 531 -23.50 8.48 -12.71
N LYS A 532 -22.81 8.06 -13.78
CA LYS A 532 -21.40 7.62 -13.77
C LYS A 532 -21.11 6.55 -12.71
N LYS A 533 -22.07 5.65 -12.47
CA LYS A 533 -21.99 4.60 -11.45
C LYS A 533 -22.08 3.22 -12.07
N ARG A 534 -21.37 2.25 -11.49
CA ARG A 534 -21.53 0.83 -11.81
C ARG A 534 -22.81 0.32 -11.18
N ILE A 535 -23.66 -0.31 -11.98
CA ILE A 535 -24.97 -0.81 -11.58
C ILE A 535 -25.09 -2.34 -11.67
N ALA A 536 -24.13 -3.02 -12.31
CA ALA A 536 -24.04 -4.48 -12.33
C ALA A 536 -22.59 -4.96 -12.49
N GLU A 537 -22.25 -6.07 -11.83
CA GLU A 537 -20.99 -6.81 -12.01
C GLU A 537 -21.26 -8.32 -11.95
N VAL A 538 -21.02 -9.04 -13.05
CA VAL A 538 -21.31 -10.48 -13.14
C VAL A 538 -20.17 -11.20 -13.82
N VAL A 539 -19.55 -12.19 -13.15
CA VAL A 539 -18.53 -13.04 -13.77
C VAL A 539 -19.21 -14.05 -14.69
N ILE A 540 -18.94 -13.94 -15.98
CA ILE A 540 -19.60 -14.70 -17.06
C ILE A 540 -18.69 -15.78 -17.65
N HIS A 541 -17.37 -15.75 -17.40
CA HIS A 541 -16.44 -16.79 -17.86
C HIS A 541 -15.39 -17.13 -16.80
N ARG A 542 -15.01 -18.41 -16.74
CA ARG A 542 -13.92 -18.93 -15.89
C ARG A 542 -13.04 -19.90 -16.70
N PRO A 543 -11.71 -19.77 -16.68
CA PRO A 543 -10.80 -20.65 -17.43
C PRO A 543 -10.94 -22.12 -17.00
N GLY A 544 -10.90 -23.04 -17.96
CA GLY A 544 -10.90 -24.50 -17.69
C GLY A 544 -12.27 -25.18 -17.68
N LYS A 545 -13.37 -24.45 -17.92
CA LYS A 545 -14.64 -25.07 -18.36
C LYS A 545 -14.71 -24.98 -19.89
N ALA A 546 -14.70 -26.12 -20.58
CA ALA A 546 -14.79 -26.17 -22.03
C ALA A 546 -16.13 -25.58 -22.52
N HIS A 547 -16.06 -24.73 -23.55
CA HIS A 547 -17.19 -24.50 -24.44
C HIS A 547 -17.41 -25.78 -25.25
N ALA A 548 -18.62 -26.33 -25.25
CA ALA A 548 -18.97 -27.44 -26.13
C ALA A 548 -18.87 -26.98 -27.60
N SER A 549 -17.79 -27.37 -28.27
CA SER A 549 -17.65 -27.24 -29.72
C SER A 549 -18.58 -28.24 -30.39
N ASN A 550 -19.60 -27.75 -31.07
CA ASN A 550 -20.53 -28.58 -31.84
C ASN A 550 -19.84 -29.04 -33.14
N GLY A 551 -19.38 -30.29 -33.17
CA GLY A 551 -18.93 -30.98 -34.38
C GLY A 551 -19.74 -32.25 -34.57
N ASN A 552 -20.76 -32.20 -35.44
CA ASN A 552 -21.36 -33.37 -36.09
C ASN A 552 -20.57 -33.54 -37.41
N GLY A 553 -20.06 -34.66 -37.87
CA GLY A 553 -20.28 -36.08 -37.63
C GLY A 553 -20.19 -36.74 -39.01
N TYR A 554 -19.21 -37.62 -39.27
CA TYR A 554 -19.23 -38.54 -40.41
C TYR A 554 -18.71 -39.92 -40.00
N SER A 555 -19.45 -40.91 -40.49
CA SER A 555 -19.43 -42.35 -40.22
C SER A 555 -18.21 -43.12 -40.74
N GLY A 556 -17.86 -44.24 -40.08
CA GLY A 556 -17.42 -45.45 -40.79
C GLY A 556 -16.19 -46.22 -40.24
N SER A 557 -16.46 -47.40 -39.66
CA SER A 557 -15.78 -48.70 -39.85
C SER A 557 -14.30 -48.97 -39.42
N ALA A 558 -14.19 -49.88 -38.46
CA ALA A 558 -13.33 -51.09 -38.36
C ALA A 558 -11.78 -51.07 -38.52
N ALA A 559 -11.14 -51.64 -37.48
CA ALA A 559 -9.96 -52.53 -37.46
C ALA A 559 -8.57 -52.00 -37.86
N SER A 560 -7.63 -51.99 -36.90
CA SER A 560 -6.42 -52.87 -36.83
C SER A 560 -5.39 -52.36 -35.80
N GLU A 561 -4.72 -53.32 -35.16
CA GLU A 561 -3.80 -53.21 -34.01
C GLU A 561 -2.31 -52.87 -34.40
N PRO A 562 -1.36 -52.74 -33.44
CA PRO A 562 -0.24 -51.79 -33.42
C PRO A 562 1.12 -52.37 -33.92
N PRO A 563 2.26 -51.66 -33.79
CA PRO A 563 3.15 -51.95 -32.65
C PRO A 563 4.08 -50.83 -32.09
N MET A 564 4.26 -50.88 -30.77
CA MET A 564 5.51 -50.94 -29.97
C MET A 564 6.47 -49.75 -29.69
N TYR A 565 6.64 -49.52 -28.36
CA TYR A 565 7.89 -49.34 -27.55
C TYR A 565 8.65 -47.99 -27.62
N ASN A 566 9.14 -47.35 -26.54
CA ASN A 566 9.22 -47.69 -25.10
C ASN A 566 9.62 -46.48 -24.18
N ALA A 567 9.18 -46.56 -22.91
CA ALA A 567 9.77 -46.08 -21.62
C ALA A 567 9.90 -44.57 -21.25
N PRO A 568 9.94 -44.21 -19.93
CA PRO A 568 9.30 -44.80 -18.74
C PRO A 568 8.49 -43.80 -17.87
N SER A 569 7.59 -44.39 -17.08
CA SER A 569 6.69 -43.79 -16.08
C SER A 569 7.38 -43.58 -14.73
N SER A 570 7.12 -42.44 -14.07
CA SER A 570 6.95 -42.42 -12.61
C SER A 570 6.08 -41.21 -12.16
N TYR A 571 5.00 -41.54 -11.44
CA TYR A 571 4.10 -40.71 -10.63
C TYR A 571 3.16 -39.67 -11.31
N LYS A 572 2.02 -40.17 -11.80
CA LYS A 572 0.72 -39.50 -11.60
C LYS A 572 -0.26 -40.50 -11.01
N SER A 573 -0.74 -40.22 -9.80
CA SER A 573 -1.92 -40.86 -9.21
C SER A 573 -3.05 -39.83 -9.19
N GLU A 574 -4.15 -40.16 -9.86
CA GLU A 574 -5.44 -39.44 -9.78
C GLU A 574 -5.99 -39.48 -8.34
N PRO A 575 -6.75 -38.46 -7.90
CA PRO A 575 -7.43 -38.51 -6.62
C PRO A 575 -8.60 -39.51 -6.67
N PRO A 576 -8.81 -40.34 -5.62
CA PRO A 576 -9.83 -41.37 -5.66
C PRO A 576 -11.24 -40.79 -5.50
N LEU A 577 -12.17 -41.36 -6.28
CA LEU A 577 -13.61 -41.25 -6.08
C LEU A 577 -13.99 -41.91 -4.75
N TYR A 578 -14.54 -41.12 -3.82
CA TYR A 578 -15.00 -41.64 -2.52
C TYR A 578 -16.37 -42.30 -2.66
N THR A 579 -16.45 -43.57 -2.28
CA THR A 579 -17.70 -44.29 -2.00
C THR A 579 -17.94 -44.28 -0.48
N PRO A 580 -19.17 -44.09 0.02
CA PRO A 580 -19.41 -43.96 1.46
C PRO A 580 -19.28 -45.32 2.15
N SER A 581 -18.36 -45.42 3.11
CA SER A 581 -18.31 -46.57 4.02
C SER A 581 -19.33 -46.36 5.14
N SER A 582 -20.29 -47.27 5.18
CA SER A 582 -21.19 -47.50 6.30
C SER A 582 -20.41 -48.06 7.49
N ASN A 583 -19.84 -47.21 8.34
CA ASN A 583 -19.58 -47.51 9.75
C ASN A 583 -19.21 -46.23 10.50
N GLY A 584 -20.08 -45.85 11.45
CA GLY A 584 -20.04 -44.56 12.13
C GLY A 584 -18.89 -44.43 13.14
N ASN A 585 -17.73 -43.99 12.67
CA ASN A 585 -16.75 -43.25 13.46
C ASN A 585 -16.28 -42.06 12.62
N GLY A 586 -17.04 -40.97 12.68
CA GLY A 586 -16.82 -39.74 11.92
C GLY A 586 -15.54 -39.02 12.34
N ARG A 587 -14.94 -38.31 11.37
CA ARG A 587 -13.65 -37.61 11.50
C ARG A 587 -13.78 -36.27 12.25
N LEU A 588 -15.01 -35.90 12.58
CA LEU A 588 -15.39 -34.71 13.33
C LEU A 588 -15.57 -35.01 14.83
N SER A 589 -15.19 -34.07 15.69
CA SER A 589 -15.51 -34.18 17.13
C SER A 589 -17.02 -34.16 17.36
N SER A 590 -17.48 -34.80 18.45
CA SER A 590 -18.88 -34.74 18.91
C SER A 590 -19.40 -33.32 18.96
N ASP A 591 -18.59 -32.41 19.50
CA ASP A 591 -18.93 -31.00 19.68
C ASP A 591 -19.14 -30.28 18.33
N THR A 592 -18.34 -30.64 17.31
CA THR A 592 -18.50 -30.10 15.96
C THR A 592 -19.78 -30.61 15.31
N VAL A 593 -20.07 -31.90 15.47
CA VAL A 593 -21.30 -32.51 14.95
C VAL A 593 -22.53 -31.88 15.60
N ASP A 594 -22.51 -31.64 16.91
CA ASP A 594 -23.62 -31.01 17.62
C ASP A 594 -23.79 -29.54 17.23
N GLN A 595 -22.69 -28.81 17.00
CA GLN A 595 -22.73 -27.44 16.49
C GLN A 595 -23.35 -27.35 15.08
N ILE A 596 -23.04 -28.31 14.20
CA ILE A 596 -23.63 -28.41 12.85
C ILE A 596 -25.13 -28.66 12.96
N ARG A 597 -25.56 -29.63 13.78
CA ARG A 597 -26.99 -29.92 14.01
C ARG A 597 -27.73 -28.70 14.56
N GLN A 598 -27.11 -27.94 15.47
CA GLN A 598 -27.69 -26.72 16.00
C GLN A 598 -27.92 -25.67 14.89
N PHE A 599 -26.95 -25.47 13.99
CA PHE A 599 -27.10 -24.53 12.88
C PHE A 599 -28.22 -24.96 11.93
N VAL A 600 -28.29 -26.24 11.57
CA VAL A 600 -29.36 -26.76 10.70
C VAL A 600 -30.74 -26.56 11.35
N ARG A 601 -30.90 -26.93 12.62
CA ARG A 601 -32.18 -26.78 13.36
C ARG A 601 -32.62 -25.33 13.50
N GLN A 602 -31.68 -24.40 13.65
CA GLN A 602 -31.97 -22.97 13.77
C GLN A 602 -32.13 -22.29 12.40
N GLY A 603 -32.01 -23.04 11.30
CA GLY A 603 -32.13 -22.52 9.94
C GLY A 603 -30.95 -21.63 9.52
N TYR A 604 -29.81 -21.77 10.17
CA TYR A 604 -28.59 -21.03 9.86
C TYR A 604 -27.86 -21.66 8.68
N LYS A 605 -27.28 -20.82 7.82
CA LYS A 605 -26.38 -21.27 6.77
C LYS A 605 -25.03 -21.61 7.38
N ILE A 606 -24.42 -22.68 6.91
CA ILE A 606 -23.12 -23.14 7.38
C ILE A 606 -22.08 -22.69 6.37
N GLY A 607 -21.13 -21.87 6.82
CA GLY A 607 -19.94 -21.56 6.04
C GLY A 607 -18.75 -22.35 6.56
N VAL A 608 -17.84 -22.70 5.67
CA VAL A 608 -16.52 -23.22 6.04
C VAL A 608 -15.49 -22.17 5.63
N GLU A 609 -14.52 -21.88 6.48
CA GLU A 609 -13.41 -20.98 6.15
C GLU A 609 -12.08 -21.65 6.48
N PHE A 610 -11.02 -21.29 5.76
CA PHE A 610 -9.69 -21.84 5.95
C PHE A 610 -8.60 -20.77 5.97
N ALA A 611 -7.47 -21.08 6.60
CA ALA A 611 -6.32 -20.19 6.70
C ALA A 611 -5.00 -20.98 6.77
N ASP A 612 -3.96 -20.47 6.08
CA ASP A 612 -2.58 -20.91 6.34
C ASP A 612 -2.06 -20.37 7.70
N GLN A 613 -0.89 -20.83 8.15
CA GLN A 613 -0.35 -20.45 9.45
C GLN A 613 -0.12 -18.93 9.61
N ARG A 614 0.23 -18.22 8.53
CA ARG A 614 0.45 -16.77 8.56
C ARG A 614 -0.90 -16.05 8.72
N ARG A 615 -1.89 -16.48 7.95
CA ARG A 615 -3.26 -15.96 7.95
C ARG A 615 -3.99 -16.22 9.27
N TYR A 616 -3.82 -17.41 9.84
CA TYR A 616 -4.37 -17.77 11.15
C TYR A 616 -3.85 -16.84 12.25
N LYS A 617 -2.53 -16.55 12.27
CA LYS A 617 -1.91 -15.63 13.24
C LYS A 617 -2.45 -14.19 13.14
N THR A 618 -2.92 -13.79 11.97
CA THR A 618 -3.51 -12.46 11.73
C THR A 618 -5.04 -12.49 11.68
N SER A 619 -5.68 -13.60 12.07
CA SER A 619 -7.14 -13.81 11.98
C SER A 619 -7.75 -13.50 10.59
N SER A 620 -6.99 -13.71 9.52
CA SER A 620 -7.44 -13.56 8.14
C SER A 620 -7.91 -14.92 7.63
N TRP A 621 -9.19 -15.07 7.32
CA TRP A 621 -9.78 -16.34 6.89
C TRP A 621 -10.29 -16.22 5.45
N GLN A 622 -10.13 -17.29 4.68
CA GLN A 622 -10.66 -17.39 3.33
C GLN A 622 -11.93 -18.23 3.37
N THR A 623 -13.01 -17.73 2.78
CA THR A 623 -14.29 -18.44 2.74
C THR A 623 -14.26 -19.53 1.68
N ALA A 624 -14.61 -20.76 2.08
CA ALA A 624 -14.84 -21.89 1.20
C ALA A 624 -16.28 -21.91 0.69
N THR A 625 -16.74 -23.06 0.21
CA THR A 625 -18.13 -23.26 -0.22
C THR A 625 -19.10 -23.10 0.96
N SER A 626 -20.18 -22.37 0.74
CA SER A 626 -21.30 -22.31 1.70
C SER A 626 -22.16 -23.57 1.56
N ILE A 627 -22.36 -24.27 2.67
CA ILE A 627 -23.18 -25.48 2.76
C ILE A 627 -24.63 -25.05 2.97
N GLN A 628 -25.51 -25.42 2.04
CA GLN A 628 -26.93 -25.10 2.10
C GLN A 628 -27.75 -26.40 2.02
N THR A 629 -27.92 -27.03 3.18
CA THR A 629 -28.80 -28.18 3.35
C THR A 629 -29.61 -28.02 4.63
N SER A 630 -30.82 -28.57 4.62
CA SER A 630 -31.71 -28.68 5.78
C SER A 630 -31.58 -30.04 6.50
N ARG A 631 -30.66 -30.91 6.04
CA ARG A 631 -30.46 -32.25 6.59
C ARG A 631 -29.12 -32.35 7.31
N ASP A 632 -29.18 -32.71 8.60
CA ASP A 632 -28.00 -32.85 9.46
C ASP A 632 -26.93 -33.76 8.85
N ALA A 633 -27.33 -34.90 8.28
CA ALA A 633 -26.41 -35.89 7.71
C ALA A 633 -25.65 -35.35 6.47
N GLU A 634 -26.30 -34.55 5.62
CA GLU A 634 -25.66 -33.94 4.46
C GLU A 634 -24.72 -32.81 4.87
N ALA A 635 -25.11 -32.01 5.87
CA ALA A 635 -24.27 -30.94 6.38
C ALA A 635 -22.96 -31.49 6.97
N ILE A 636 -23.05 -32.59 7.70
CA ILE A 636 -21.89 -33.29 8.27
C ILE A 636 -20.96 -33.78 7.16
N LEU A 637 -21.50 -34.46 6.14
CA LEU A 637 -20.72 -34.96 5.00
C LEU A 637 -20.03 -33.85 4.21
N GLU A 638 -20.71 -32.73 3.98
CA GLU A 638 -20.13 -31.58 3.27
C GLU A 638 -19.02 -30.90 4.09
N VAL A 639 -19.17 -30.82 5.42
CA VAL A 639 -18.10 -30.31 6.30
C VAL A 639 -16.91 -31.26 6.31
N GLU A 640 -17.12 -32.58 6.36
CA GLU A 640 -16.04 -33.57 6.27
C GLU A 640 -15.31 -33.50 4.92
N ALA A 641 -16.04 -33.31 3.82
CA ALA A 641 -15.45 -33.10 2.51
C ALA A 641 -14.63 -31.80 2.43
N ALA A 642 -15.11 -30.72 3.06
CA ALA A 642 -14.37 -29.46 3.12
C ALA A 642 -13.06 -29.60 3.92
N ILE A 643 -13.08 -30.28 5.05
CA ILE A 643 -11.88 -30.61 5.84
C ILE A 643 -10.88 -31.40 5.01
N ALA A 644 -11.33 -32.41 4.26
CA ALA A 644 -10.46 -33.18 3.37
C ALA A 644 -9.81 -32.31 2.28
N ASN A 645 -10.58 -31.42 1.66
CA ASN A 645 -10.09 -30.53 0.60
C ASN A 645 -9.07 -29.49 1.10
N TYR A 646 -9.12 -29.12 2.37
CA TYR A 646 -8.21 -28.16 3.00
C TYR A 646 -7.29 -28.82 4.04
N SER A 647 -6.92 -30.07 3.81
CA SER A 647 -5.97 -30.79 4.67
C SER A 647 -4.65 -30.01 4.80
N GLY A 648 -4.14 -29.89 6.03
CA GLY A 648 -2.91 -29.12 6.33
C GLY A 648 -3.11 -27.61 6.50
N LEU A 649 -4.34 -27.11 6.45
CA LEU A 649 -4.70 -25.72 6.79
C LEU A 649 -5.51 -25.65 8.09
N TYR A 650 -5.59 -24.47 8.70
CA TYR A 650 -6.58 -24.22 9.74
C TYR A 650 -7.95 -24.15 9.07
N VAL A 651 -8.95 -24.87 9.57
CA VAL A 651 -10.32 -24.83 9.05
C VAL A 651 -11.26 -24.47 10.19
N ARG A 652 -12.22 -23.59 9.93
CA ARG A 652 -13.27 -23.21 10.87
C ARG A 652 -14.66 -23.29 10.26
N LEU A 653 -15.62 -23.65 11.09
CA LEU A 653 -17.05 -23.57 10.82
C LEU A 653 -17.57 -22.18 11.19
N ILE A 654 -18.45 -21.62 10.37
CA ILE A 654 -19.20 -20.39 10.67
C ILE A 654 -20.70 -20.63 10.54
N GLY A 655 -21.47 -20.19 11.52
CA GLY A 655 -22.93 -20.12 11.44
C GLY A 655 -23.36 -18.74 10.94
N ILE A 656 -24.25 -18.67 9.95
CA ILE A 656 -24.77 -17.43 9.39
C ILE A 656 -26.29 -17.42 9.51
N ASP A 657 -26.83 -16.46 10.24
CA ASP A 657 -28.28 -16.26 10.32
C ASP A 657 -28.77 -15.59 9.02
N PRO A 658 -29.59 -16.27 8.18
CA PRO A 658 -30.04 -15.71 6.92
C PRO A 658 -31.04 -14.55 7.10
N LYS A 659 -31.74 -14.47 8.24
CA LYS A 659 -32.69 -13.38 8.55
C LYS A 659 -31.96 -12.15 9.05
N ALA A 660 -31.03 -12.33 9.99
CA ALA A 660 -30.24 -11.23 10.56
C ALA A 660 -29.02 -10.85 9.71
N LYS A 661 -28.71 -11.62 8.65
CA LYS A 661 -27.54 -11.45 7.75
C LYS A 661 -26.21 -11.26 8.51
N ARG A 662 -26.05 -11.95 9.64
CA ARG A 662 -24.88 -11.86 10.52
C ARG A 662 -24.32 -13.24 10.85
N ARG A 663 -23.03 -13.28 11.21
CA ARG A 663 -22.40 -14.47 11.78
C ARG A 663 -22.87 -14.65 13.22
N VAL A 664 -23.20 -15.88 13.60
CA VAL A 664 -23.73 -16.21 14.93
C VAL A 664 -22.80 -17.13 15.72
N ALA A 665 -21.84 -17.78 15.06
CA ALA A 665 -20.82 -18.60 15.71
C ALA A 665 -19.63 -18.84 14.78
N GLU A 666 -18.44 -19.00 15.37
CA GLU A 666 -17.19 -19.33 14.68
C GLU A 666 -16.44 -20.39 15.51
N LEU A 667 -16.13 -21.54 14.92
CA LEU A 667 -15.47 -22.66 15.60
C LEU A 667 -14.34 -23.21 14.74
N VAL A 668 -13.10 -23.20 15.24
CA VAL A 668 -11.97 -23.84 14.53
C VAL A 668 -12.07 -25.35 14.70
N ILE A 669 -12.25 -26.07 13.59
CA ILE A 669 -12.52 -27.51 13.53
C ILE A 669 -11.34 -28.33 12.99
N GLN A 670 -10.31 -27.68 12.42
CA GLN A 670 -9.06 -28.32 12.00
C GLN A 670 -7.86 -27.41 12.29
N GLN A 671 -6.75 -28.01 12.73
CA GLN A 671 -5.44 -27.37 12.80
C GLN A 671 -4.42 -28.20 11.99
N PRO A 672 -3.45 -27.58 11.30
CA PRO A 672 -2.41 -28.32 10.60
C PRO A 672 -1.64 -29.26 11.54
N GLY A 673 -1.63 -30.56 11.23
CA GLY A 673 -0.88 -31.57 11.99
C GLY A 673 -1.60 -32.21 13.18
N LYS A 674 -2.92 -32.02 13.30
CA LYS A 674 -3.77 -32.71 14.29
C LYS A 674 -4.92 -33.45 13.62
#